data_AF-A0A7J3I5D7-F1
#
_entry.id   AF-A0A7J3I5D7-F1
#
_cell.length_a   1.000
_cell.length_b   1.000
_cell.length_c   1.000
_cell.angle_alpha   90.00
_cell.angle_beta   90.00
_cell.angle_gamma   90.00
#
_symmetry.space_group_name_H-M   'P 1'
#
loop_
_entity.id
_entity.type
_entity.pdbx_description
1 polymer ?
#
loop_
_entity_poly.entity_id
_entity_poly.type
_entity_poly.pdbx_seq_one_letter_code
_entity_poly.pdbx_strand_id
1 'polypeptide(L)'
;MNCRSTLYTLIIVASMLLLSLPNIYAEFVQPRNMTISYNFYISHLGVAPRYIAAIDIDRLLVAGSVNNSNGVAILNVNDPYIGAVVEQVYPLTGSPTCVAVDGFPIKRIAVGSDRGEILLFNIEGGRITGYLYTVLGADFYINKVYLVEAPNSSKVIALASEGGPRTVPCTRCYVYVFDERSPGIMRIGPRTGNATTSIERVYVQDIAPLTIFDSSKIYRNASLVALTYIPAALITLEFSILYLYNNTLYPAANTLVEVLAYDKARGISYLYGVNADSRGNISIPVLMGLYANLTIRDITGRVIWSMVFDPSKHVAIDNTVTLPPVIVTAPPDTRRATRVYGTPEFLKVAIEVLDVSSAPARYTTVASANFRLDIDTEGFNFIANAREPIYTLVFGNPSRGELSLIRVAVAGKTLRRILQTVDYIGLATVPVATVTYVDGSYIHVALSDGRIRVFRITPYNYTLHYIYPMDAPIRKFLPIPTIEGYTYTAITTRGIQILTASPIQIPVIRNLTTLYGTVPNYVDSDALADLSAIFLASSNSITVVRNMVNAARERRVLTLDEIRAPTIVVKISLPGNETYEKIVVNFTYPQNTVRLKPDENGFMRIANLVPGIRYSLHISYQEPYVVPENRTIVLTSFRDEFIEVPMKYREYTVKVKVSDPLSREPIAPYNMYMDGRLVAEEVKLPEISIKAIYGSHTIAVEPAKGYEAVYEPSIQSLYVDSDKELEIQLFRKSYTLTLYIVDRVSNTSPIAPVQIRLPATGRVYTLPPGDHLEIAVLFGNMTIYVEPARGWERAYSPTATIVEVSRDTVYIVYIDRVKYGVRLNVLDGYTHSLVAPVEILVNGTTVYRGSRNTVDLVLDYGVWNLTIAPHREGAYTTYTTVLYIDSDRELMYVLNRTLYGVVLEVRDVYGSLLTPLNISISGVVNTSQVIKPPTTRTSFTLPYGVYKVYVEPVGDARKIYIPAAIDLTVKSDLLETIEIERIRYKLDIAIRDVPIGRLVGIFDLYANKSRVYSGIKGTASIEIPCGVYSIELVPQSPWDAFYEPSRPIVTPIFNDTSIIVSVNRKSFNLKVTAVEGVSPVKNAIVAIESLETGITITQLITDENGIISTKVPYGTYRVAVTHPDYYPYELVVNIASDVYEIAYLRPAIVTLVMRYLPIVLTLVGVAVAIYIILKIRAIIARRLAPEEELF
;
A
#
# COMPACT_ATOMS: atom_id res chain seq x y z
N MET A 1 -19.35 58.42 -41.81
CA MET A 1 -18.48 57.22 -41.71
C MET A 1 -17.31 57.55 -40.78
N ASN A 2 -17.34 57.13 -39.50
CA ASN A 2 -16.18 57.17 -38.57
C ASN A 2 -16.58 56.62 -37.18
N CYS A 3 -16.89 55.32 -37.08
CA CYS A 3 -17.24 54.71 -35.77
C CYS A 3 -16.90 53.21 -35.60
N ARG A 4 -16.23 52.58 -36.57
CA ARG A 4 -15.76 51.18 -36.47
C ARG A 4 -14.24 51.03 -36.28
N SER A 5 -13.46 52.08 -36.52
CA SER A 5 -12.00 52.06 -36.34
C SER A 5 -11.60 52.09 -34.86
N THR A 6 -12.18 53.00 -34.07
CA THR A 6 -11.81 53.23 -32.67
C THR A 6 -12.04 52.03 -31.74
N LEU A 7 -13.08 51.22 -31.97
CA LEU A 7 -13.34 50.04 -31.13
C LEU A 7 -12.28 48.95 -31.34
N TYR A 8 -11.84 48.72 -32.59
CA TYR A 8 -10.77 47.76 -32.88
C TYR A 8 -9.42 48.22 -32.34
N THR A 9 -9.08 49.51 -32.46
CA THR A 9 -7.84 50.04 -31.88
C THR A 9 -7.87 49.98 -30.36
N LEU A 10 -9.02 50.23 -29.71
CA LEU A 10 -9.13 50.11 -28.25
C LEU A 10 -8.99 48.66 -27.78
N ILE A 11 -9.57 47.70 -28.50
CA ILE A 11 -9.44 46.26 -28.19
C ILE A 11 -8.00 45.78 -28.40
N ILE A 12 -7.32 46.21 -29.48
CA ILE A 12 -5.92 45.85 -29.76
C ILE A 12 -4.96 46.52 -28.76
N VAL A 13 -5.20 47.77 -28.36
CA VAL A 13 -4.39 48.44 -27.34
C VAL A 13 -4.64 47.86 -25.95
N ALA A 14 -5.88 47.49 -25.62
CA ALA A 14 -6.19 46.81 -24.35
C ALA A 14 -5.58 45.40 -24.29
N SER A 15 -5.63 44.62 -25.38
CA SER A 15 -5.00 43.31 -25.43
C SER A 15 -3.47 43.37 -25.53
N MET A 16 -2.89 44.39 -26.16
CA MET A 16 -1.45 44.64 -26.06
C MET A 16 -1.03 45.11 -24.67
N LEU A 17 -1.79 45.95 -23.96
CA LEU A 17 -1.49 46.30 -22.56
C LEU A 17 -1.60 45.08 -21.63
N LEU A 18 -2.58 44.19 -21.85
CA LEU A 18 -2.71 42.93 -21.12
C LEU A 18 -1.57 41.93 -21.42
N LEU A 19 -0.96 42.01 -22.60
CA LEU A 19 0.22 41.23 -22.98
C LEU A 19 1.56 41.91 -22.64
N SER A 20 1.56 43.21 -22.33
CA SER A 20 2.75 44.01 -21.98
C SER A 20 2.84 44.36 -20.50
N LEU A 21 1.88 43.93 -19.67
CA LEU A 21 2.17 43.71 -18.26
C LEU A 21 3.31 42.69 -18.22
N PRO A 22 4.48 42.98 -17.64
CA PRO A 22 5.43 41.93 -17.37
C PRO A 22 4.69 40.90 -16.53
N ASN A 23 4.69 39.65 -16.97
CA ASN A 23 4.43 38.53 -16.07
C ASN A 23 5.54 38.58 -15.02
N ILE A 24 5.30 39.32 -13.94
CA ILE A 24 6.03 39.23 -12.69
C ILE A 24 5.60 37.89 -12.08
N TYR A 25 6.03 36.81 -12.73
CA TYR A 25 6.52 35.65 -12.01
C TYR A 25 7.63 36.21 -11.12
N ALA A 26 7.25 36.60 -9.90
CA ALA A 26 8.20 36.79 -8.84
C ALA A 26 8.92 35.44 -8.72
N GLU A 27 10.16 35.37 -9.20
CA GLU A 27 10.99 34.18 -9.02
C GLU A 27 10.91 33.81 -7.55
N PHE A 28 10.33 32.63 -7.29
CA PHE A 28 9.97 32.31 -5.93
C PHE A 28 11.22 31.95 -5.14
N VAL A 29 11.83 32.98 -4.56
CA VAL A 29 12.83 32.84 -3.52
C VAL A 29 12.09 32.29 -2.29
N GLN A 30 11.89 30.97 -2.26
CA GLN A 30 12.00 30.27 -0.99
C GLN A 30 13.24 30.84 -0.29
N PRO A 31 13.18 31.21 1.00
CA PRO A 31 14.33 31.78 1.68
C PRO A 31 15.48 30.76 1.59
N ARG A 32 16.42 30.98 0.65
CA ARG A 32 17.48 30.02 0.27
C ARG A 32 18.38 29.65 1.46
N ASN A 33 18.32 30.47 2.51
CA ASN A 33 19.09 30.35 3.75
C ASN A 33 18.36 29.52 4.83
N MET A 34 17.08 29.16 4.63
CA MET A 34 16.27 28.44 5.62
C MET A 34 16.25 26.94 5.35
N THR A 35 16.73 26.15 6.31
CA THR A 35 16.53 24.70 6.35
C THR A 35 15.11 24.40 6.80
N ILE A 36 14.39 23.55 6.05
CA ILE A 36 12.98 23.19 6.29
C ILE A 36 12.74 21.74 5.92
N SER A 37 11.84 21.05 6.61
CA SER A 37 11.35 19.73 6.23
C SER A 37 9.83 19.72 6.01
N TYR A 38 9.34 18.94 5.06
CA TYR A 38 7.91 18.74 4.80
C TYR A 38 7.63 17.27 4.46
N ASN A 39 6.40 16.80 4.71
CA ASN A 39 6.05 15.39 4.63
C ASN A 39 4.92 15.14 3.62
N PHE A 40 5.10 14.11 2.79
CA PHE A 40 4.14 13.67 1.79
C PHE A 40 3.63 12.28 2.12
N TYR A 41 2.32 12.09 2.25
CA TYR A 41 1.75 10.75 2.35
C TYR A 41 1.71 10.10 0.96
N ILE A 42 2.30 8.89 0.82
CA ILE A 42 2.41 8.16 -0.45
C ILE A 42 1.56 6.88 -0.51
N SER A 43 0.87 6.52 0.58
CA SER A 43 -0.01 5.34 0.63
C SER A 43 -1.10 5.36 -0.44
N HIS A 44 -1.67 6.53 -0.72
CA HIS A 44 -2.69 6.72 -1.75
C HIS A 44 -2.16 6.56 -3.19
N LEU A 45 -0.84 6.59 -3.39
CA LEU A 45 -0.17 6.34 -4.67
C LEU A 45 0.09 4.84 -4.89
N GLY A 46 -0.24 3.98 -3.93
CA GLY A 46 0.04 2.54 -3.98
C GLY A 46 1.53 2.19 -3.85
N VAL A 47 2.38 3.13 -3.41
CA VAL A 47 3.84 2.95 -3.28
C VAL A 47 4.21 2.65 -1.82
N ALA A 48 4.92 1.54 -1.60
CA ALA A 48 5.58 1.20 -0.35
C ALA A 48 7.10 1.01 -0.59
N PRO A 49 7.95 1.91 -0.08
CA PRO A 49 9.38 1.89 -0.35
C PRO A 49 10.08 0.69 0.30
N ARG A 50 11.21 0.29 -0.28
CA ARG A 50 12.22 -0.60 0.33
C ARG A 50 13.62 0.01 0.25
N TYR A 51 13.92 0.68 -0.85
CA TYR A 51 15.08 1.54 -1.06
C TYR A 51 14.65 2.84 -1.73
N ILE A 52 15.38 3.92 -1.48
CA ILE A 52 15.26 5.15 -2.25
C ILE A 52 16.62 5.62 -2.78
N ALA A 53 16.57 6.39 -3.88
CA ALA A 53 17.69 7.14 -4.40
C ALA A 53 17.23 8.56 -4.76
N ALA A 54 17.93 9.58 -4.27
CA ALA A 54 17.72 10.96 -4.69
C ALA A 54 18.09 11.09 -6.18
N ILE A 55 17.36 11.88 -6.95
CA ILE A 55 17.70 12.15 -8.37
C ILE A 55 18.21 13.57 -8.50
N ASP A 56 17.35 14.51 -8.15
CA ASP A 56 17.60 15.95 -8.14
C ASP A 56 16.91 16.54 -6.90
N ILE A 57 16.83 17.87 -6.81
CA ILE A 57 16.16 18.52 -5.69
C ILE A 57 14.68 18.11 -5.61
N ASP A 58 13.98 18.01 -6.73
CA ASP A 58 12.54 17.83 -6.81
C ASP A 58 12.09 16.38 -7.01
N ARG A 59 13.03 15.45 -7.27
CA ARG A 59 12.72 14.06 -7.59
C ARG A 59 13.52 13.05 -6.81
N LEU A 60 12.86 11.94 -6.50
CA LEU A 60 13.49 10.71 -6.04
C LEU A 60 12.94 9.47 -6.74
N LEU A 61 13.78 8.45 -6.84
CA LEU A 61 13.42 7.10 -7.21
C LEU A 61 13.12 6.29 -5.94
N VAL A 62 12.00 5.56 -5.96
CA VAL A 62 11.60 4.62 -4.92
C VAL A 62 11.55 3.22 -5.51
N ALA A 63 12.34 2.29 -4.98
CA ALA A 63 12.27 0.87 -5.33
C ALA A 63 11.65 0.09 -4.17
N GLY A 64 10.61 -0.71 -4.43
CA GLY A 64 9.86 -1.41 -3.40
C GLY A 64 8.64 -2.14 -3.97
N SER A 65 7.49 -1.97 -3.32
CA SER A 65 6.19 -2.39 -3.85
C SER A 65 5.45 -1.20 -4.45
N VAL A 66 4.89 -1.37 -5.64
CA VAL A 66 4.02 -0.42 -6.33
C VAL A 66 2.77 -1.19 -6.78
N ASN A 67 1.59 -0.74 -6.33
CA ASN A 67 0.30 -1.40 -6.58
C ASN A 67 0.30 -2.90 -6.24
N ASN A 68 0.88 -3.26 -5.09
CA ASN A 68 1.06 -4.65 -4.59
C ASN A 68 1.96 -5.54 -5.46
N SER A 69 2.70 -5.00 -6.42
CA SER A 69 3.72 -5.69 -7.22
C SER A 69 5.11 -5.13 -6.92
N ASN A 70 6.19 -5.91 -7.07
CA ASN A 70 7.53 -5.31 -6.96
C ASN A 70 7.74 -4.32 -8.11
N GLY A 71 8.36 -3.18 -7.83
CA GLY A 71 8.55 -2.14 -8.84
C GLY A 71 9.39 -0.96 -8.38
N VAL A 72 9.57 -0.03 -9.30
CA VAL A 72 10.27 1.23 -9.15
C VAL A 72 9.32 2.35 -9.55
N ALA A 73 9.21 3.41 -8.74
CA ALA A 73 8.45 4.61 -9.03
C ALA A 73 9.35 5.85 -8.96
N ILE A 74 9.17 6.80 -9.88
CA ILE A 74 9.71 8.16 -9.71
C ILE A 74 8.61 9.05 -9.14
N LEU A 75 8.98 9.75 -8.06
CA LEU A 75 8.11 10.68 -7.38
C LEU A 75 8.67 12.09 -7.52
N ASN A 76 7.82 13.01 -8.00
CA ASN A 76 8.05 14.44 -7.96
C ASN A 76 7.48 15.00 -6.64
N VAL A 77 8.30 15.77 -5.94
CA VAL A 77 8.07 16.32 -4.61
C VAL A 77 8.47 17.81 -4.54
N ASN A 78 8.41 18.50 -5.69
CA ASN A 78 8.67 19.94 -5.80
C ASN A 78 7.68 20.78 -4.99
N ASP A 79 6.38 20.58 -5.25
CA ASP A 79 5.31 21.37 -4.63
C ASP A 79 4.88 20.74 -3.29
N PRO A 80 5.19 21.38 -2.13
CA PRO A 80 4.86 20.84 -0.81
C PRO A 80 3.35 20.84 -0.51
N TYR A 81 2.54 21.54 -1.30
CA TYR A 81 1.12 21.78 -1.07
C TYR A 81 0.20 20.85 -1.90
N ILE A 82 0.65 20.40 -3.08
CA ILE A 82 -0.12 19.47 -3.94
C ILE A 82 0.02 18.00 -3.47
N GLY A 83 1.20 17.63 -2.97
CA GLY A 83 1.52 16.24 -2.63
C GLY A 83 2.63 15.65 -3.51
N ALA A 84 3.07 14.43 -3.19
CA ALA A 84 3.97 13.70 -4.08
C ALA A 84 3.21 13.18 -5.31
N VAL A 85 3.75 13.37 -6.50
CA VAL A 85 3.16 12.93 -7.76
C VAL A 85 4.01 11.82 -8.38
N VAL A 86 3.40 10.70 -8.76
CA VAL A 86 4.06 9.65 -9.53
C VAL A 86 4.26 10.14 -10.96
N GLU A 87 5.50 10.44 -11.36
CA GLU A 87 5.82 10.76 -12.77
C GLU A 87 5.93 9.49 -13.62
N GLN A 88 6.37 8.37 -13.04
CA GLN A 88 6.71 7.15 -13.80
C GLN A 88 6.74 5.90 -12.91
N VAL A 89 6.37 4.74 -13.45
CA VAL A 89 6.44 3.43 -12.78
C VAL A 89 7.03 2.38 -13.72
N TYR A 90 7.88 1.52 -13.18
CA TYR A 90 8.45 0.34 -13.84
C TYR A 90 8.25 -0.90 -12.95
N PRO A 91 7.69 -2.01 -13.46
CA PRO A 91 7.59 -3.25 -12.70
C PRO A 91 8.96 -3.93 -12.53
N LEU A 92 9.08 -4.75 -11.47
CA LEU A 92 10.20 -5.65 -11.23
C LEU A 92 9.69 -7.10 -11.12
N THR A 93 10.42 -8.03 -11.71
CA THR A 93 10.21 -9.48 -11.65
C THR A 93 10.42 -10.08 -10.25
N GLY A 94 11.32 -9.47 -9.47
CA GLY A 94 11.68 -9.84 -8.10
C GLY A 94 11.68 -8.64 -7.14
N SER A 95 11.84 -8.89 -5.85
CA SER A 95 11.94 -7.79 -4.89
C SER A 95 13.32 -7.13 -4.97
N PRO A 96 13.42 -5.79 -4.95
CA PRO A 96 14.71 -5.12 -5.04
C PRO A 96 15.61 -5.50 -3.85
N THR A 97 16.90 -5.69 -4.12
CA THR A 97 17.94 -6.08 -3.14
C THR A 97 19.01 -5.01 -2.97
N CYS A 98 19.26 -4.21 -4.00
CA CYS A 98 20.22 -3.12 -3.98
C CYS A 98 19.88 -2.05 -5.04
N VAL A 99 20.27 -0.81 -4.76
CA VAL A 99 20.20 0.33 -5.68
C VAL A 99 21.57 0.99 -5.74
N ALA A 100 22.00 1.40 -6.93
CA ALA A 100 23.27 2.07 -7.17
C ALA A 100 23.09 3.28 -8.10
N VAL A 101 23.89 4.32 -7.90
CA VAL A 101 23.93 5.52 -8.76
C VAL A 101 25.32 5.64 -9.40
N ASP A 102 25.45 6.25 -10.58
CA ASP A 102 26.75 6.36 -11.29
C ASP A 102 27.73 7.35 -10.65
N GLY A 103 27.23 8.29 -9.86
CA GLY A 103 28.06 9.24 -9.12
C GLY A 103 27.28 10.44 -8.62
N PHE A 104 27.95 11.57 -8.49
CA PHE A 104 27.33 12.89 -8.37
C PHE A 104 27.92 13.84 -9.43
N PRO A 105 27.10 14.61 -10.17
CA PRO A 105 25.63 14.52 -10.24
C PRO A 105 25.17 13.20 -10.85
N ILE A 106 23.98 12.74 -10.46
CA ILE A 106 23.43 11.45 -10.87
C ILE A 106 22.93 11.55 -12.32
N LYS A 107 23.36 10.62 -13.17
CA LYS A 107 22.87 10.46 -14.56
C LYS A 107 22.35 9.07 -14.82
N ARG A 108 22.73 8.07 -14.03
CA ARG A 108 22.15 6.73 -14.07
C ARG A 108 21.84 6.20 -12.68
N ILE A 109 20.76 5.43 -12.61
CA ILE A 109 20.41 4.60 -11.44
C ILE A 109 20.24 3.16 -11.91
N ALA A 110 20.80 2.21 -11.16
CA ALA A 110 20.61 0.78 -11.38
C ALA A 110 19.97 0.12 -10.16
N VAL A 111 19.07 -0.82 -10.40
CA VAL A 111 18.32 -1.58 -9.39
C VAL A 111 18.51 -3.07 -9.65
N GLY A 112 18.96 -3.81 -8.64
CA GLY A 112 19.06 -5.28 -8.67
C GLY A 112 17.97 -5.93 -7.82
N SER A 113 17.58 -7.17 -8.18
CA SER A 113 16.52 -7.93 -7.49
C SER A 113 16.97 -9.29 -6.93
N ASP A 114 16.08 -9.94 -6.20
CA ASP A 114 16.23 -11.31 -5.69
C ASP A 114 15.95 -12.41 -6.74
N ARG A 115 15.65 -12.03 -7.99
CA ARG A 115 15.39 -12.93 -9.14
C ARG A 115 16.22 -12.57 -10.39
N GLY A 116 17.42 -12.03 -10.18
CA GLY A 116 18.44 -11.87 -11.22
C GLY A 116 18.21 -10.73 -12.20
N GLU A 117 17.11 -10.00 -12.09
CA GLU A 117 16.86 -8.79 -12.87
C GLU A 117 17.72 -7.63 -12.39
N ILE A 118 18.27 -6.92 -13.37
CA ILE A 118 19.02 -5.68 -13.24
C ILE A 118 18.40 -4.67 -14.19
N LEU A 119 17.80 -3.61 -13.64
CA LEU A 119 17.34 -2.46 -14.41
C LEU A 119 18.37 -1.35 -14.32
N LEU A 120 18.67 -0.71 -15.44
CA LEU A 120 19.43 0.55 -15.51
C LEU A 120 18.55 1.62 -16.14
N PHE A 121 18.44 2.76 -15.48
CA PHE A 121 17.72 3.95 -15.93
C PHE A 121 18.72 5.06 -16.32
N ASN A 122 18.57 5.62 -17.53
CA ASN A 122 19.25 6.87 -17.94
C ASN A 122 18.40 8.07 -17.51
N ILE A 123 19.02 9.05 -16.85
CA ILE A 123 18.35 10.21 -16.26
C ILE A 123 18.86 11.50 -16.92
N GLU A 124 17.95 12.21 -17.57
CA GLU A 124 18.21 13.51 -18.20
C GLU A 124 17.13 14.51 -17.76
N GLY A 125 17.54 15.66 -17.25
CA GLY A 125 16.60 16.66 -16.70
C GLY A 125 15.73 16.15 -15.55
N GLY A 126 16.20 15.13 -14.82
CA GLY A 126 15.47 14.47 -13.73
C GLY A 126 14.51 13.35 -14.17
N ARG A 127 14.30 13.15 -15.48
CA ARG A 127 13.37 12.14 -16.02
C ARG A 127 14.11 10.92 -16.56
N ILE A 128 13.49 9.75 -16.53
CA ILE A 128 14.02 8.56 -17.21
C ILE A 128 13.79 8.72 -18.71
N THR A 129 14.87 8.91 -19.48
CA THR A 129 14.81 9.02 -20.94
C THR A 129 15.12 7.71 -21.67
N GLY A 130 15.61 6.70 -20.96
CA GLY A 130 15.83 5.36 -21.48
C GLY A 130 16.13 4.35 -20.39
N TYR A 131 16.04 3.07 -20.71
CA TYR A 131 16.40 1.99 -19.80
C TYR A 131 17.11 0.85 -20.54
N LEU A 132 18.11 0.25 -19.87
CA LEU A 132 18.66 -1.05 -20.25
C LEU A 132 18.00 -2.09 -19.33
N TYR A 133 17.25 -3.00 -19.93
CA TYR A 133 16.56 -4.09 -19.25
C TYR A 133 17.36 -5.38 -19.42
N THR A 134 17.90 -5.94 -18.34
CA THR A 134 18.60 -7.23 -18.41
C THR A 134 18.19 -8.16 -17.27
N VAL A 135 17.64 -9.33 -17.62
CA VAL A 135 17.33 -10.41 -16.67
C VAL A 135 18.38 -11.50 -16.83
N LEU A 136 19.12 -11.79 -15.76
CA LEU A 136 20.13 -12.86 -15.73
C LEU A 136 19.55 -14.27 -15.58
N GLY A 137 18.26 -14.38 -15.26
CA GLY A 137 17.56 -15.62 -14.93
C GLY A 137 17.03 -15.60 -13.50
N ALA A 138 15.90 -16.28 -13.27
CA ALA A 138 15.15 -16.21 -12.02
C ALA A 138 15.87 -16.79 -10.79
N ASP A 139 16.99 -17.50 -10.99
CA ASP A 139 17.72 -18.26 -9.99
C ASP A 139 18.86 -17.49 -9.29
N PHE A 140 19.12 -16.25 -9.73
CA PHE A 140 20.20 -15.40 -9.20
C PHE A 140 19.69 -14.37 -8.18
N TYR A 141 20.38 -14.24 -7.06
CA TYR A 141 20.21 -13.14 -6.12
C TYR A 141 21.27 -12.07 -6.41
N ILE A 142 20.87 -10.83 -6.71
CA ILE A 142 21.82 -9.74 -6.91
C ILE A 142 22.26 -9.19 -5.54
N ASN A 143 23.54 -9.34 -5.19
CA ASN A 143 24.10 -8.92 -3.90
C ASN A 143 24.64 -7.50 -3.93
N LYS A 144 25.26 -7.10 -5.04
CA LYS A 144 25.80 -5.76 -5.27
C LYS A 144 25.60 -5.36 -6.72
N VAL A 145 25.31 -4.08 -6.94
CA VAL A 145 25.39 -3.44 -8.26
C VAL A 145 26.28 -2.21 -8.12
N TYR A 146 27.12 -1.96 -9.13
CA TYR A 146 27.88 -0.75 -9.29
C TYR A 146 27.64 -0.19 -10.69
N LEU A 147 27.50 1.12 -10.76
CA LEU A 147 27.61 1.87 -12.00
C LEU A 147 29.00 2.47 -12.10
N VAL A 148 29.64 2.27 -13.26
CA VAL A 148 30.98 2.75 -13.57
C VAL A 148 31.01 3.51 -14.89
N GLU A 149 31.89 4.50 -14.97
CA GLU A 149 32.10 5.36 -16.12
C GLU A 149 33.22 4.82 -17.00
N ALA A 150 32.93 4.66 -18.30
CA ALA A 150 33.91 4.42 -19.35
C ALA A 150 33.82 5.56 -20.38
N PRO A 151 34.86 5.82 -21.20
CA PRO A 151 34.95 7.04 -22.02
C PRO A 151 33.75 7.34 -22.92
N ASN A 152 33.05 6.30 -23.41
CA ASN A 152 31.96 6.42 -24.38
C ASN A 152 30.62 5.80 -23.92
N SER A 153 30.50 5.33 -22.67
CA SER A 153 29.35 4.54 -22.18
C SER A 153 29.41 4.39 -20.65
N SER A 154 28.27 4.20 -19.97
CA SER A 154 28.29 3.60 -18.63
C SER A 154 28.24 2.07 -18.69
N LYS A 155 28.93 1.41 -17.75
CA LYS A 155 28.80 -0.04 -17.53
C LYS A 155 28.08 -0.31 -16.21
N VAL A 156 27.33 -1.40 -16.19
CA VAL A 156 26.76 -1.97 -14.95
C VAL A 156 27.61 -3.17 -14.57
N ILE A 157 28.11 -3.19 -13.34
CA ILE A 157 28.82 -4.34 -12.76
C ILE A 157 27.96 -4.91 -11.64
N ALA A 158 27.55 -6.17 -11.74
CA ALA A 158 26.73 -6.84 -10.74
C ALA A 158 27.42 -8.08 -10.16
N LEU A 159 27.43 -8.21 -8.83
CA LEU A 159 27.81 -9.43 -8.12
C LEU A 159 26.54 -10.21 -7.76
N ALA A 160 26.36 -11.36 -8.39
CA ALA A 160 25.20 -12.22 -8.21
C ALA A 160 25.60 -13.57 -7.61
N SER A 161 24.71 -14.19 -6.83
CA SER A 161 24.87 -15.55 -6.31
C SER A 161 23.69 -16.44 -6.72
N GLU A 162 23.99 -17.67 -7.09
CA GLU A 162 22.99 -18.65 -7.54
C GLU A 162 22.41 -19.40 -6.33
N GLY A 163 21.08 -19.45 -6.23
CA GLY A 163 20.38 -20.16 -5.14
C GLY A 163 20.17 -19.40 -3.83
N GLY A 164 20.30 -18.07 -3.84
CA GLY A 164 20.02 -17.19 -2.69
C GLY A 164 21.16 -16.22 -2.36
N PRO A 165 21.08 -15.50 -1.21
CA PRO A 165 22.10 -14.53 -0.80
C PRO A 165 23.51 -15.14 -0.68
N ARG A 166 24.55 -14.32 -0.95
CA ARG A 166 25.95 -14.73 -0.91
C ARG A 166 26.34 -15.35 0.45
N THR A 167 27.01 -16.49 0.39
CA THR A 167 27.76 -17.09 1.50
C THR A 167 29.28 -16.85 1.34
N VAL A 168 30.07 -17.14 2.37
CA VAL A 168 31.54 -17.00 2.34
C VAL A 168 32.20 -18.30 2.84
N PRO A 169 33.10 -18.94 2.06
CA PRO A 169 33.46 -18.60 0.67
C PRO A 169 32.29 -18.77 -0.29
N CYS A 170 32.15 -17.84 -1.24
CA CYS A 170 31.13 -17.96 -2.27
C CYS A 170 31.64 -18.86 -3.40
N THR A 171 31.12 -20.09 -3.46
CA THR A 171 31.43 -21.05 -4.53
C THR A 171 30.51 -20.92 -5.75
N ARG A 172 29.40 -20.19 -5.61
CA ARG A 172 28.38 -19.95 -6.66
C ARG A 172 28.14 -18.46 -6.96
N CYS A 173 29.16 -17.64 -6.77
CA CYS A 173 29.12 -16.22 -7.12
C CYS A 173 29.65 -15.99 -8.55
N TYR A 174 29.01 -15.04 -9.22
CA TYR A 174 29.38 -14.57 -10.54
C TYR A 174 29.41 -13.04 -10.55
N VAL A 175 30.36 -12.47 -11.28
CA VAL A 175 30.31 -11.07 -11.68
C VAL A 175 29.84 -10.98 -13.12
N TYR A 176 28.91 -10.07 -13.36
CA TYR A 176 28.40 -9.73 -14.68
C TYR A 176 28.74 -8.28 -14.99
N VAL A 177 29.24 -7.99 -16.20
CA VAL A 177 29.45 -6.63 -16.69
C VAL A 177 28.66 -6.42 -17.98
N PHE A 178 27.83 -5.39 -17.97
CA PHE A 178 26.95 -4.98 -19.06
C PHE A 178 27.35 -3.59 -19.56
N ASP A 179 27.02 -3.29 -20.82
CA ASP A 179 27.18 -1.99 -21.43
C ASP A 179 25.80 -1.40 -21.78
N GLU A 180 25.60 -0.13 -21.45
CA GLU A 180 24.42 0.66 -21.83
C GLU A 180 24.20 0.70 -23.36
N ARG A 181 25.27 0.61 -24.15
CA ARG A 181 25.25 0.84 -25.61
C ARG A 181 25.61 -0.38 -26.47
N SER A 182 26.15 -1.45 -25.87
CA SER A 182 26.65 -2.62 -26.62
C SER A 182 25.94 -3.90 -26.16
N PRO A 183 25.40 -4.72 -27.07
CA PRO A 183 24.82 -6.00 -26.71
C PRO A 183 25.90 -6.99 -26.26
N GLY A 184 25.49 -7.99 -25.49
CA GLY A 184 26.37 -9.01 -24.94
C GLY A 184 26.65 -8.83 -23.45
N ILE A 185 27.49 -9.71 -22.91
CA ILE A 185 27.77 -9.77 -21.48
C ILE A 185 29.19 -10.28 -21.23
N MET A 186 29.91 -9.64 -20.32
CA MET A 186 31.13 -10.23 -19.74
C MET A 186 30.74 -10.94 -18.44
N ARG A 187 31.18 -12.19 -18.26
CA ARG A 187 30.89 -12.99 -17.05
C ARG A 187 32.17 -13.53 -16.41
N ILE A 188 32.28 -13.41 -15.10
CA ILE A 188 33.41 -13.89 -14.31
C ILE A 188 32.87 -14.86 -13.27
N GLY A 189 33.45 -16.06 -13.15
CA GLY A 189 33.01 -17.04 -12.15
C GLY A 189 33.51 -18.47 -12.40
N PRO A 190 32.98 -19.46 -11.66
CA PRO A 190 33.41 -20.85 -11.77
C PRO A 190 33.08 -21.46 -13.14
N ARG A 191 31.90 -21.12 -13.70
CA ARG A 191 31.39 -21.57 -15.01
C ARG A 191 30.68 -20.40 -15.68
N THR A 192 31.08 -20.01 -16.89
CA THR A 192 30.55 -18.78 -17.50
C THR A 192 29.62 -19.05 -18.69
N GLY A 193 29.78 -20.19 -19.37
CA GLY A 193 28.89 -20.58 -20.47
C GLY A 193 28.96 -19.60 -21.65
N ASN A 194 27.82 -19.29 -22.25
CA ASN A 194 27.74 -18.51 -23.50
C ASN A 194 27.91 -16.98 -23.32
N ALA A 195 28.82 -16.54 -22.43
CA ALA A 195 29.15 -15.13 -22.27
C ALA A 195 29.97 -14.62 -23.48
N THR A 196 29.85 -13.33 -23.80
CA THR A 196 30.59 -12.69 -24.92
C THR A 196 32.09 -12.68 -24.65
N THR A 197 32.47 -12.38 -23.41
CA THR A 197 33.81 -12.60 -22.87
C THR A 197 33.72 -13.11 -21.45
N SER A 198 34.74 -13.82 -20.99
CA SER A 198 34.70 -14.37 -19.65
C SER A 198 36.04 -14.59 -18.98
N ILE A 199 35.97 -14.66 -17.64
CA ILE A 199 37.04 -15.18 -16.78
C ILE A 199 36.45 -16.41 -16.09
N GLU A 200 36.78 -17.58 -16.63
CA GLU A 200 36.36 -18.87 -16.08
C GLU A 200 37.29 -19.33 -14.95
N ARG A 201 36.85 -20.37 -14.22
CA ARG A 201 37.67 -21.04 -13.19
C ARG A 201 38.17 -20.07 -12.11
N VAL A 202 37.28 -19.18 -11.66
CA VAL A 202 37.51 -18.33 -10.48
C VAL A 202 36.29 -18.35 -9.56
N TYR A 203 36.48 -18.62 -8.28
CA TYR A 203 35.41 -18.46 -7.28
C TYR A 203 35.44 -17.02 -6.78
N VAL A 204 34.61 -16.17 -7.38
CA VAL A 204 34.55 -14.74 -7.01
C VAL A 204 34.11 -14.61 -5.56
N GLN A 205 34.88 -13.86 -4.78
CA GLN A 205 34.49 -13.49 -3.43
C GLN A 205 33.84 -12.11 -3.46
N ASP A 206 34.54 -11.07 -3.91
CA ASP A 206 34.00 -9.72 -3.95
C ASP A 206 34.49 -8.91 -5.17
N ILE A 207 33.90 -7.74 -5.39
CA ILE A 207 34.28 -6.80 -6.43
C ILE A 207 34.10 -5.35 -5.95
N ALA A 208 35.07 -4.49 -6.26
CA ALA A 208 34.98 -3.06 -6.03
C ALA A 208 35.63 -2.27 -7.19
N PRO A 209 34.87 -1.47 -7.95
CA PRO A 209 35.46 -0.49 -8.86
C PRO A 209 36.10 0.66 -8.09
N LEU A 210 37.18 1.23 -8.64
CA LEU A 210 37.86 2.36 -8.03
C LEU A 210 36.91 3.56 -7.95
N THR A 211 36.55 3.95 -6.73
CA THR A 211 35.78 5.17 -6.48
C THR A 211 36.74 6.34 -6.31
N ILE A 212 36.61 7.35 -7.17
CA ILE A 212 37.46 8.54 -7.21
C ILE A 212 36.70 9.71 -6.61
N PHE A 213 37.32 10.38 -5.64
CA PHE A 213 36.79 11.56 -4.97
C PHE A 213 37.50 12.82 -5.47
N ASP A 214 36.76 13.67 -6.19
CA ASP A 214 37.17 14.98 -6.69
C ASP A 214 36.31 16.09 -6.04
N SER A 215 36.70 17.36 -6.19
CA SER A 215 36.03 18.52 -5.59
C SER A 215 34.61 18.76 -6.11
N SER A 216 34.33 18.32 -7.34
CA SER A 216 33.05 18.55 -8.03
C SER A 216 32.31 17.26 -8.42
N LYS A 217 32.98 16.10 -8.34
CA LYS A 217 32.49 14.83 -8.86
C LYS A 217 32.94 13.67 -7.97
N ILE A 218 32.02 12.74 -7.73
CA ILE A 218 32.35 11.40 -7.19
C ILE A 218 31.89 10.41 -8.24
N TYR A 219 32.78 9.54 -8.70
CA TYR A 219 32.47 8.57 -9.77
C TYR A 219 33.29 7.29 -9.59
N ARG A 220 32.92 6.24 -10.33
CA ARG A 220 33.63 4.94 -10.29
C ARG A 220 34.22 4.62 -11.65
N ASN A 221 35.50 4.29 -11.68
CA ASN A 221 36.26 4.15 -12.93
C ASN A 221 36.20 2.72 -13.49
N ALA A 222 35.72 2.55 -14.72
CA ALA A 222 35.63 1.24 -15.38
C ALA A 222 37.00 0.65 -15.76
N SER A 223 38.06 1.46 -15.86
CA SER A 223 39.42 0.99 -16.17
C SER A 223 40.18 0.44 -14.96
N LEU A 224 39.65 0.57 -13.74
CA LEU A 224 40.30 0.12 -12.51
C LEU A 224 39.29 -0.57 -11.59
N VAL A 225 38.97 -1.83 -11.91
CA VAL A 225 38.03 -2.65 -11.14
C VAL A 225 38.76 -3.76 -10.41
N ALA A 226 38.80 -3.70 -9.09
CA ALA A 226 39.44 -4.71 -8.27
C ALA A 226 38.47 -5.89 -8.01
N LEU A 227 38.79 -7.04 -8.59
CA LEU A 227 38.16 -8.33 -8.37
C LEU A 227 38.91 -9.10 -7.28
N THR A 228 38.19 -9.72 -6.35
CA THR A 228 38.77 -10.67 -5.39
C THR A 228 38.21 -12.07 -5.63
N TYR A 229 39.07 -13.07 -5.75
CA TYR A 229 38.66 -14.43 -6.10
C TYR A 229 39.62 -15.52 -5.59
N ILE A 230 39.11 -16.74 -5.47
CA ILE A 230 39.94 -17.94 -5.24
C ILE A 230 40.16 -18.63 -6.60
N PRO A 231 41.41 -18.89 -7.04
CA PRO A 231 41.67 -19.59 -8.29
C PRO A 231 41.06 -21.01 -8.28
N ALA A 232 40.21 -21.36 -9.24
CA ALA A 232 39.41 -22.58 -9.18
C ALA A 232 40.12 -23.84 -9.72
N ALA A 233 41.38 -24.01 -9.39
CA ALA A 233 42.06 -25.32 -9.51
C ALA A 233 41.73 -26.18 -8.27
N LEU A 234 40.46 -26.21 -7.84
CA LEU A 234 40.00 -26.90 -6.63
C LEU A 234 39.02 -28.00 -6.98
N ILE A 235 39.18 -29.14 -6.32
CA ILE A 235 38.15 -30.16 -6.15
C ILE A 235 37.62 -30.09 -4.70
N THR A 236 36.34 -30.40 -4.50
CA THR A 236 35.71 -30.42 -3.17
C THR A 236 35.41 -31.86 -2.78
N LEU A 237 36.00 -32.35 -1.70
CA LEU A 237 35.70 -33.68 -1.15
C LEU A 237 34.51 -33.56 -0.20
N GLU A 238 33.39 -34.24 -0.47
CA GLU A 238 32.16 -34.12 0.32
C GLU A 238 31.76 -35.43 0.99
N PHE A 239 31.53 -35.41 2.31
CA PHE A 239 31.02 -36.56 3.06
C PHE A 239 30.28 -36.15 4.33
N SER A 240 29.48 -37.06 4.88
CA SER A 240 28.81 -36.87 6.18
C SER A 240 29.59 -37.55 7.29
N ILE A 241 29.71 -36.89 8.45
CA ILE A 241 30.32 -37.42 9.66
C ILE A 241 29.21 -37.66 10.70
N LEU A 242 29.14 -38.89 11.20
CA LEU A 242 28.16 -39.35 12.17
C LEU A 242 28.87 -39.78 13.46
N TYR A 243 28.32 -39.38 14.60
CA TYR A 243 28.80 -39.76 15.93
C TYR A 243 27.90 -40.85 16.51
N LEU A 244 28.50 -41.99 16.86
CA LEU A 244 27.80 -43.12 17.47
C LEU A 244 27.79 -42.95 19.00
N TYR A 245 26.61 -42.72 19.58
CA TYR A 245 26.40 -42.62 21.02
C TYR A 245 25.23 -43.50 21.45
N ASN A 246 25.45 -44.41 22.40
CA ASN A 246 24.46 -45.38 22.89
C ASN A 246 23.70 -46.09 21.75
N ASN A 247 24.43 -46.69 20.81
CA ASN A 247 23.92 -47.34 19.58
C ASN A 247 23.04 -46.46 18.66
N THR A 248 22.99 -45.15 18.87
CA THR A 248 22.26 -44.19 18.04
C THR A 248 23.26 -43.32 17.27
N LEU A 249 23.01 -43.12 15.97
CA LEU A 249 23.82 -42.25 15.12
C LEU A 249 23.27 -40.82 15.15
N TYR A 250 24.12 -39.87 15.55
CA TYR A 250 23.83 -38.45 15.52
C TYR A 250 24.70 -37.74 14.49
N PRO A 251 24.23 -36.65 13.86
CA PRO A 251 25.11 -35.75 13.11
C PRO A 251 26.29 -35.27 13.95
N ALA A 252 27.52 -35.49 13.50
CA ALA A 252 28.73 -35.05 14.20
C ALA A 252 29.02 -33.57 13.88
N ALA A 253 28.09 -32.69 14.26
CA ALA A 253 28.11 -31.27 13.92
C ALA A 253 29.38 -30.56 14.40
N ASN A 254 29.92 -29.64 13.59
CA ASN A 254 31.17 -28.90 13.84
C ASN A 254 32.46 -29.75 13.93
N THR A 255 32.44 -31.06 13.66
CA THR A 255 33.63 -31.92 13.69
C THR A 255 34.78 -31.33 12.89
N LEU A 256 35.95 -31.21 13.53
CA LEU A 256 37.19 -30.75 12.94
C LEU A 256 37.88 -31.91 12.19
N VAL A 257 37.99 -31.78 10.87
CA VAL A 257 38.83 -32.63 10.03
C VAL A 257 40.15 -31.92 9.76
N GLU A 258 41.26 -32.52 10.16
CA GLU A 258 42.62 -32.17 9.80
C GLU A 258 42.91 -32.67 8.37
N VAL A 259 43.52 -31.83 7.54
CA VAL A 259 43.76 -32.11 6.12
C VAL A 259 45.19 -31.77 5.74
N LEU A 260 45.96 -32.79 5.37
CA LEU A 260 47.29 -32.65 4.78
C LEU A 260 47.20 -32.92 3.27
N ALA A 261 47.07 -31.86 2.47
CA ALA A 261 47.08 -31.95 1.01
C ALA A 261 48.53 -31.85 0.48
N TYR A 262 48.94 -32.72 -0.44
CA TYR A 262 50.34 -32.77 -0.90
C TYR A 262 50.54 -33.33 -2.31
N ASP A 263 51.66 -32.96 -2.93
CA ASP A 263 52.25 -33.57 -4.12
C ASP A 263 53.75 -33.77 -3.86
N LYS A 264 54.14 -35.04 -3.66
CA LYS A 264 55.53 -35.42 -3.35
C LYS A 264 56.49 -35.16 -4.51
N ALA A 265 56.02 -35.20 -5.76
CA ALA A 265 56.86 -35.00 -6.94
C ALA A 265 57.18 -33.51 -7.15
N ARG A 266 56.24 -32.61 -6.80
CA ARG A 266 56.45 -31.15 -6.85
C ARG A 266 56.99 -30.54 -5.56
N GLY A 267 57.10 -31.32 -4.48
CA GLY A 267 57.54 -30.83 -3.16
C GLY A 267 56.53 -29.89 -2.49
N ILE A 268 55.24 -30.00 -2.83
CA ILE A 268 54.18 -29.11 -2.34
C ILE A 268 53.41 -29.82 -1.22
N SER A 269 53.19 -29.14 -0.10
CA SER A 269 52.31 -29.61 0.98
C SER A 269 51.60 -28.46 1.70
N TYR A 270 50.36 -28.71 2.11
CA TYR A 270 49.50 -27.80 2.86
C TYR A 270 48.82 -28.55 3.99
N LEU A 271 49.01 -28.10 5.23
CA LEU A 271 48.26 -28.58 6.39
C LEU A 271 47.21 -27.52 6.77
N TYR A 272 45.95 -27.93 6.86
CA TYR A 272 44.83 -27.08 7.26
C TYR A 272 43.74 -27.94 7.93
N GLY A 273 42.60 -27.35 8.27
CA GLY A 273 41.43 -28.10 8.67
C GLY A 273 40.14 -27.51 8.14
N VAL A 274 39.06 -28.27 8.26
CA VAL A 274 37.69 -27.88 7.90
C VAL A 274 36.74 -28.37 9.00
N ASN A 275 35.67 -27.63 9.31
CA ASN A 275 34.61 -28.09 10.21
C ASN A 275 33.41 -28.61 9.41
N ALA A 276 32.78 -29.67 9.89
CA ALA A 276 31.46 -30.10 9.41
C ALA A 276 30.34 -29.11 9.78
N ASP A 277 29.28 -29.06 8.98
CA ASP A 277 28.09 -28.22 9.19
C ASP A 277 27.22 -28.71 10.38
N SER A 278 26.06 -28.08 10.60
CA SER A 278 25.12 -28.47 11.66
C SER A 278 24.42 -29.82 11.42
N ARG A 279 24.56 -30.41 10.23
CA ARG A 279 24.07 -31.73 9.83
C ARG A 279 25.21 -32.76 9.74
N GLY A 280 26.44 -32.40 10.16
CA GLY A 280 27.61 -33.27 10.09
C GLY A 280 28.19 -33.43 8.68
N ASN A 281 27.69 -32.72 7.67
CA ASN A 281 28.27 -32.75 6.32
C ASN A 281 29.52 -31.87 6.26
N ILE A 282 30.54 -32.31 5.55
CA ILE A 282 31.76 -31.53 5.34
C ILE A 282 32.11 -31.46 3.86
N SER A 283 32.54 -30.28 3.42
CA SER A 283 33.00 -30.00 2.06
C SER A 283 34.45 -29.49 2.13
N ILE A 284 35.42 -30.34 1.78
CA ILE A 284 36.85 -30.08 1.94
C ILE A 284 37.47 -29.68 0.58
N PRO A 285 37.85 -28.42 0.37
CA PRO A 285 38.47 -27.99 -0.88
C PRO A 285 39.96 -28.38 -0.94
N VAL A 286 40.36 -29.15 -1.94
CA VAL A 286 41.73 -29.61 -2.20
C VAL A 286 42.16 -29.11 -3.59
N LEU A 287 43.43 -28.70 -3.76
CA LEU A 287 43.95 -28.38 -5.10
C LEU A 287 43.91 -29.61 -6.03
N MET A 288 43.42 -29.41 -7.25
CA MET A 288 43.28 -30.45 -8.27
C MET A 288 44.63 -31.11 -8.56
N GLY A 289 44.71 -32.43 -8.40
CA GLY A 289 45.92 -33.22 -8.59
C GLY A 289 46.81 -33.37 -7.33
N LEU A 290 46.44 -32.79 -6.18
CA LEU A 290 47.05 -33.15 -4.89
C LEU A 290 46.39 -34.39 -4.27
N TYR A 291 47.18 -35.21 -3.59
CA TYR A 291 46.70 -36.16 -2.60
C TYR A 291 46.21 -35.40 -1.37
N ALA A 292 45.27 -35.95 -0.59
CA ALA A 292 44.87 -35.36 0.69
C ALA A 292 44.70 -36.43 1.78
N ASN A 293 45.50 -36.36 2.83
CA ASN A 293 45.30 -37.17 4.03
C ASN A 293 44.33 -36.43 4.97
N LEU A 294 43.14 -37.00 5.14
CA LEU A 294 42.06 -36.52 6.00
C LEU A 294 42.17 -37.24 7.35
N THR A 295 42.04 -36.53 8.46
CA THR A 295 42.17 -37.11 9.81
C THR A 295 41.17 -36.46 10.77
N ILE A 296 40.43 -37.26 11.53
CA ILE A 296 39.56 -36.78 12.63
C ILE A 296 40.20 -37.19 13.95
N ARG A 297 40.22 -36.25 14.91
CA ARG A 297 40.71 -36.45 16.26
C ARG A 297 39.57 -36.32 17.27
N ASP A 298 39.66 -37.03 18.38
CA ASP A 298 38.79 -36.77 19.54
C ASP A 298 39.22 -35.54 20.33
N ILE A 299 38.43 -35.16 21.33
CA ILE A 299 38.73 -34.05 22.26
C ILE A 299 40.04 -34.21 23.06
N THR A 300 40.67 -35.38 23.07
CA THR A 300 41.98 -35.64 23.70
C THR A 300 43.15 -35.52 22.70
N GLY A 301 42.87 -35.32 21.42
CA GLY A 301 43.84 -35.22 20.33
C GLY A 301 44.21 -36.56 19.68
N ARG A 302 43.66 -37.68 20.17
CA ARG A 302 43.85 -39.01 19.59
C ARG A 302 43.16 -39.10 18.24
N VAL A 303 43.83 -39.68 17.24
CA VAL A 303 43.21 -39.97 15.93
C VAL A 303 42.17 -41.07 16.10
N ILE A 304 40.94 -40.78 15.67
CA ILE A 304 39.81 -41.72 15.70
C ILE A 304 39.35 -42.16 14.31
N TRP A 305 39.75 -41.44 13.26
CA TRP A 305 39.58 -41.84 11.86
C TRP A 305 40.63 -41.15 10.97
N SER A 306 41.05 -41.81 9.89
CA SER A 306 41.83 -41.18 8.82
C SER A 306 41.64 -41.87 7.47
N MET A 307 41.88 -41.13 6.38
CA MET A 307 41.76 -41.59 5.00
C MET A 307 42.74 -40.82 4.10
N VAL A 308 43.39 -41.49 3.15
CA VAL A 308 44.16 -40.82 2.09
C VAL A 308 43.34 -40.78 0.80
N PHE A 309 42.89 -39.59 0.42
CA PHE A 309 42.36 -39.29 -0.89
C PHE A 309 43.48 -39.27 -1.94
N ASP A 310 43.23 -39.95 -3.07
CA ASP A 310 44.12 -40.08 -4.22
C ASP A 310 43.40 -39.54 -5.47
N PRO A 311 43.86 -38.42 -6.06
CA PRO A 311 43.19 -37.77 -7.19
C PRO A 311 43.22 -38.60 -8.48
N SER A 312 44.05 -39.63 -8.57
CA SER A 312 44.09 -40.54 -9.71
C SER A 312 43.02 -41.63 -9.67
N LYS A 313 42.40 -41.85 -8.50
CA LYS A 313 41.44 -42.93 -8.23
C LYS A 313 39.98 -42.48 -8.13
N HIS A 314 39.71 -41.18 -8.19
CA HIS A 314 38.37 -40.63 -7.99
C HIS A 314 37.98 -39.75 -9.18
N VAL A 315 36.77 -39.95 -9.72
CA VAL A 315 36.21 -39.07 -10.75
C VAL A 315 35.55 -37.87 -10.06
N ALA A 316 36.06 -36.67 -10.31
CA ALA A 316 35.40 -35.44 -9.86
C ALA A 316 34.25 -35.09 -10.82
N ILE A 317 33.01 -35.25 -10.37
CA ILE A 317 31.83 -34.76 -11.09
C ILE A 317 31.60 -33.32 -10.65
N ASP A 318 31.59 -32.40 -11.61
CA ASP A 318 31.38 -30.97 -11.36
C ASP A 318 32.41 -30.27 -10.44
N ASN A 319 33.63 -30.84 -10.34
CA ASN A 319 34.69 -30.52 -9.35
C ASN A 319 34.40 -31.04 -7.93
N THR A 320 33.34 -31.83 -7.71
CA THR A 320 33.04 -32.47 -6.43
C THR A 320 33.41 -33.95 -6.48
N VAL A 321 33.96 -34.48 -5.39
CA VAL A 321 34.16 -35.90 -5.14
C VAL A 321 33.42 -36.27 -3.88
N THR A 322 32.33 -37.03 -3.98
CA THR A 322 31.62 -37.55 -2.80
C THR A 322 32.40 -38.74 -2.23
N LEU A 323 32.81 -38.65 -0.97
CA LEU A 323 33.43 -39.74 -0.22
C LEU A 323 32.38 -40.46 0.65
N PRO A 324 32.63 -41.73 1.05
CA PRO A 324 31.72 -42.44 1.94
C PRO A 324 31.52 -41.74 3.30
N PRO A 325 30.34 -41.86 3.93
CA PRO A 325 30.10 -41.28 5.26
C PRO A 325 30.98 -41.95 6.32
N VAL A 326 31.43 -41.14 7.28
CA VAL A 326 32.35 -41.53 8.35
C VAL A 326 31.59 -41.68 9.67
N ILE A 327 31.73 -42.83 10.33
CA ILE A 327 31.17 -43.05 11.67
C ILE A 327 32.31 -43.00 12.69
N VAL A 328 32.24 -42.06 13.63
CA VAL A 328 33.18 -41.93 14.76
C VAL A 328 32.55 -42.44 16.06
N THR A 329 33.34 -43.19 16.84
CA THR A 329 32.89 -43.86 18.08
C THR A 329 33.28 -43.12 19.36
N ALA A 330 33.90 -41.94 19.23
CA ALA A 330 34.28 -41.06 20.34
C ALA A 330 33.94 -39.60 20.00
N PRO A 331 33.72 -38.73 20.99
CA PRO A 331 33.42 -37.32 20.75
C PRO A 331 34.52 -36.63 19.94
N PRO A 332 34.24 -36.15 18.71
CA PRO A 332 35.24 -35.49 17.89
C PRO A 332 35.62 -34.11 18.45
N ASP A 333 36.83 -33.65 18.12
CA ASP A 333 37.20 -32.25 18.30
C ASP A 333 36.27 -31.35 17.47
N THR A 334 35.76 -30.29 18.08
CA THR A 334 34.82 -29.33 17.46
C THR A 334 35.37 -27.89 17.48
N ARG A 335 36.66 -27.72 17.79
CA ARG A 335 37.33 -26.42 17.69
C ARG A 335 37.27 -25.90 16.25
N ARG A 336 37.10 -24.58 16.09
CA ARG A 336 37.05 -23.95 14.76
C ARG A 336 38.38 -24.13 14.03
N ALA A 337 38.34 -24.77 12.87
CA ALA A 337 39.50 -25.11 12.05
C ALA A 337 40.37 -23.89 11.71
N THR A 338 39.74 -22.76 11.37
CA THR A 338 40.42 -21.49 11.07
C THR A 338 41.16 -20.90 12.26
N ARG A 339 40.82 -21.27 13.51
CA ARG A 339 41.58 -20.90 14.71
C ARG A 339 42.73 -21.88 15.02
N VAL A 340 42.62 -23.14 14.61
CA VAL A 340 43.63 -24.18 14.88
C VAL A 340 44.72 -24.20 13.81
N TYR A 341 44.35 -24.12 12.53
CA TYR A 341 45.28 -24.24 11.40
C TYR A 341 45.36 -23.00 10.49
N GLY A 342 44.48 -22.01 10.67
CA GLY A 342 44.40 -20.84 9.78
C GLY A 342 43.80 -21.14 8.40
N THR A 343 43.97 -20.21 7.46
CA THR A 343 43.56 -20.35 6.05
C THR A 343 44.75 -20.83 5.21
N PRO A 344 44.67 -21.98 4.51
CA PRO A 344 45.77 -22.43 3.65
C PRO A 344 46.00 -21.49 2.45
N GLU A 345 47.25 -21.32 2.03
CA GLU A 345 47.65 -20.39 0.96
C GLU A 345 46.83 -20.50 -0.32
N PHE A 346 46.44 -21.71 -0.72
CA PHE A 346 45.67 -21.92 -1.96
C PHE A 346 44.20 -21.48 -1.86
N LEU A 347 43.65 -21.33 -0.66
CA LEU A 347 42.33 -20.73 -0.41
C LEU A 347 42.40 -19.22 -0.15
N LYS A 348 43.59 -18.65 -0.02
CA LYS A 348 43.74 -17.20 0.16
C LYS A 348 43.40 -16.46 -1.13
N VAL A 349 42.56 -15.44 -0.97
CA VAL A 349 41.92 -14.69 -2.04
C VAL A 349 42.97 -13.88 -2.80
N ALA A 350 43.01 -14.04 -4.11
CA ALA A 350 43.77 -13.20 -5.02
C ALA A 350 43.06 -11.85 -5.20
N ILE A 351 43.83 -10.79 -5.51
CA ILE A 351 43.29 -9.52 -5.95
C ILE A 351 43.83 -9.24 -7.35
N GLU A 352 42.94 -8.91 -8.28
CA GLU A 352 43.29 -8.55 -9.64
C GLU A 352 42.52 -7.29 -10.04
N VAL A 353 43.22 -6.31 -10.61
CA VAL A 353 42.65 -5.06 -11.11
C VAL A 353 42.47 -5.20 -12.61
N LEU A 354 41.22 -5.09 -13.05
CA LEU A 354 40.78 -5.25 -14.44
C LEU A 354 40.39 -3.89 -15.03
N ASP A 355 40.69 -3.69 -16.31
CA ASP A 355 40.03 -2.69 -17.15
C ASP A 355 38.86 -3.36 -17.87
N VAL A 356 37.64 -2.92 -17.53
CA VAL A 356 36.38 -3.36 -18.15
C VAL A 356 35.69 -2.24 -18.95
N SER A 357 36.41 -1.15 -19.27
CA SER A 357 35.90 -0.05 -20.10
C SER A 357 35.46 -0.51 -21.49
N SER A 358 36.07 -1.59 -22.01
CA SER A 358 35.75 -2.24 -23.28
C SER A 358 34.83 -3.46 -23.15
N ALA A 359 34.31 -3.78 -21.96
CA ALA A 359 33.33 -4.84 -21.79
C ALA A 359 31.98 -4.45 -22.44
N PRO A 360 31.21 -5.41 -23.01
CA PRO A 360 31.41 -6.86 -22.97
C PRO A 360 32.38 -7.43 -24.03
N ALA A 361 32.93 -6.60 -24.93
CA ALA A 361 33.72 -7.07 -26.08
C ALA A 361 35.13 -7.55 -25.71
N ARG A 362 35.77 -6.96 -24.68
CA ARG A 362 37.08 -7.37 -24.14
C ARG A 362 37.33 -6.75 -22.77
N TYR A 363 38.27 -7.33 -22.02
CA TYR A 363 38.84 -6.77 -20.80
C TYR A 363 40.37 -6.89 -20.84
N THR A 364 41.08 -6.20 -19.96
CA THR A 364 42.52 -6.44 -19.73
C THR A 364 42.87 -6.47 -18.24
N THR A 365 43.84 -7.28 -17.86
CA THR A 365 44.44 -7.24 -16.52
C THR A 365 45.41 -6.07 -16.44
N VAL A 366 45.09 -5.08 -15.60
CA VAL A 366 45.98 -3.94 -15.30
C VAL A 366 47.10 -4.39 -14.38
N ALA A 367 46.73 -5.02 -13.25
CA ALA A 367 47.70 -5.47 -12.26
C ALA A 367 47.15 -6.58 -11.35
N SER A 368 48.02 -7.49 -10.89
CA SER A 368 47.69 -8.49 -9.87
C SER A 368 48.43 -8.20 -8.57
N ALA A 369 47.80 -8.39 -7.42
CA ALA A 369 48.45 -8.21 -6.13
C ALA A 369 49.54 -9.27 -5.88
N ASN A 370 50.68 -8.83 -5.37
CA ASN A 370 51.75 -9.72 -4.91
C ASN A 370 51.54 -10.23 -3.47
N PHE A 371 50.34 -10.00 -2.92
CA PHE A 371 49.88 -10.46 -1.61
C PHE A 371 48.49 -11.09 -1.76
N ARG A 372 48.11 -11.94 -0.81
CA ARG A 372 46.81 -12.62 -0.76
C ARG A 372 46.05 -12.22 0.50
N LEU A 373 44.73 -12.31 0.46
CA LEU A 373 43.83 -12.02 1.59
C LEU A 373 43.27 -13.30 2.19
N ASP A 374 42.81 -13.26 3.44
CA ASP A 374 42.11 -14.39 4.05
C ASP A 374 40.75 -14.64 3.38
N ILE A 375 40.29 -15.89 3.41
CA ILE A 375 39.09 -16.36 2.68
C ILE A 375 37.80 -15.68 3.14
N ASP A 376 37.75 -15.25 4.40
CA ASP A 376 36.61 -14.54 5.00
C ASP A 376 36.63 -13.02 4.75
N THR A 377 37.48 -12.53 3.83
CA THR A 377 37.52 -11.10 3.51
C THR A 377 36.19 -10.59 2.95
N GLU A 378 35.63 -9.58 3.61
CA GLU A 378 34.33 -8.98 3.29
C GLU A 378 34.36 -7.44 3.29
N GLY A 379 33.31 -6.83 2.74
CA GLY A 379 33.18 -5.36 2.72
C GLY A 379 34.20 -4.67 1.80
N PHE A 380 34.61 -5.32 0.71
CA PHE A 380 35.72 -4.83 -0.10
C PHE A 380 35.40 -3.47 -0.75
N ASN A 381 36.27 -2.48 -0.51
CA ASN A 381 36.19 -1.11 -1.01
C ASN A 381 37.53 -0.74 -1.69
N PHE A 382 37.46 -0.05 -2.83
CA PHE A 382 38.64 0.42 -3.58
C PHE A 382 38.47 1.91 -3.88
N ILE A 383 39.35 2.75 -3.32
CA ILE A 383 39.18 4.22 -3.33
C ILE A 383 40.47 4.98 -3.66
N ALA A 384 40.33 6.20 -4.19
CA ALA A 384 41.43 7.16 -4.34
C ALA A 384 40.95 8.62 -4.30
N ASN A 385 41.86 9.52 -3.96
CA ASN A 385 41.69 10.94 -4.29
C ASN A 385 42.01 11.15 -5.79
N ALA A 386 41.56 12.27 -6.36
CA ALA A 386 41.82 12.59 -7.77
C ALA A 386 43.28 13.01 -8.08
N ARG A 387 44.17 13.09 -7.08
CA ARG A 387 45.48 13.77 -7.18
C ARG A 387 46.69 12.82 -7.20
N GLU A 388 46.57 11.59 -6.70
CA GLU A 388 47.66 10.63 -6.60
C GLU A 388 47.37 9.31 -7.32
N PRO A 389 48.34 8.70 -8.04
CA PRO A 389 48.22 7.34 -8.57
C PRO A 389 48.43 6.27 -7.46
N ILE A 390 47.99 6.57 -6.24
CA ILE A 390 48.06 5.71 -5.06
C ILE A 390 46.65 5.45 -4.60
N TYR A 391 46.26 4.18 -4.61
CA TYR A 391 44.92 3.73 -4.29
C TYR A 391 44.89 3.13 -2.88
N THR A 392 43.72 3.06 -2.26
CA THR A 392 43.52 2.38 -0.96
C THR A 392 42.51 1.26 -1.12
N LEU A 393 42.89 0.06 -0.68
CA LEU A 393 42.01 -1.08 -0.49
C LEU A 393 41.58 -1.11 0.98
N VAL A 394 40.27 -1.21 1.23
CA VAL A 394 39.71 -1.31 2.58
C VAL A 394 38.77 -2.51 2.64
N PHE A 395 38.95 -3.38 3.64
CA PHE A 395 38.16 -4.59 3.81
C PHE A 395 38.24 -5.12 5.25
N GLY A 396 37.24 -5.88 5.65
CA GLY A 396 37.15 -6.52 6.97
C GLY A 396 37.47 -8.02 6.92
N ASN A 397 37.97 -8.54 8.03
CA ASN A 397 38.04 -9.96 8.36
C ASN A 397 37.09 -10.21 9.55
N PRO A 398 35.84 -10.64 9.31
CA PRO A 398 34.82 -10.77 10.36
C PRO A 398 35.09 -11.93 11.31
N SER A 399 35.89 -12.95 10.95
CA SER A 399 36.21 -14.07 11.86
C SER A 399 37.26 -13.72 12.92
N ARG A 400 38.17 -12.78 12.63
CA ARG A 400 39.13 -12.18 13.57
C ARG A 400 38.64 -10.84 14.15
N GLY A 401 37.72 -10.18 13.46
CA GLY A 401 37.25 -8.83 13.81
C GLY A 401 38.25 -7.74 13.45
N GLU A 402 38.98 -7.91 12.35
CA GLU A 402 40.01 -6.97 11.89
C GLU A 402 39.52 -6.12 10.71
N LEU A 403 39.99 -4.88 10.61
CA LEU A 403 39.82 -3.99 9.47
C LEU A 403 41.21 -3.70 8.89
N SER A 404 41.40 -3.97 7.60
CA SER A 404 42.64 -3.67 6.88
C SER A 404 42.47 -2.44 5.98
N LEU A 405 43.42 -1.51 6.05
CA LEU A 405 43.59 -0.39 5.12
C LEU A 405 44.95 -0.53 4.44
N ILE A 406 44.97 -0.79 3.14
CA ILE A 406 46.21 -1.06 2.38
C ILE A 406 46.39 0.00 1.28
N ARG A 407 47.44 0.83 1.36
CA ARG A 407 47.84 1.67 0.22
C ARG A 407 48.58 0.81 -0.80
N VAL A 408 48.17 0.93 -2.05
CA VAL A 408 48.72 0.20 -3.19
C VAL A 408 49.01 1.15 -4.35
N ALA A 409 50.03 0.84 -5.13
CA ALA A 409 50.26 1.46 -6.44
C ALA A 409 50.46 0.38 -7.50
N VAL A 410 50.10 0.72 -8.73
CA VAL A 410 50.35 -0.13 -9.91
C VAL A 410 51.79 0.10 -10.36
N ALA A 411 52.61 -0.95 -10.28
CA ALA A 411 54.00 -0.98 -10.71
C ALA A 411 54.15 -2.06 -11.79
N GLY A 412 54.15 -1.64 -13.06
CA GLY A 412 54.00 -2.57 -14.19
C GLY A 412 52.69 -3.35 -14.08
N LYS A 413 52.75 -4.68 -14.18
CA LYS A 413 51.59 -5.59 -13.97
C LYS A 413 51.38 -6.02 -12.51
N THR A 414 52.05 -5.38 -11.55
CA THR A 414 51.94 -5.76 -10.12
C THR A 414 51.29 -4.66 -9.30
N LEU A 415 50.32 -5.04 -8.47
CA LEU A 415 49.69 -4.15 -7.49
C LEU A 415 50.50 -4.23 -6.20
N ARG A 416 51.47 -3.32 -6.05
CA ARG A 416 52.44 -3.33 -4.96
C ARG A 416 51.84 -2.68 -3.71
N ARG A 417 51.81 -3.43 -2.61
CA ARG A 417 51.56 -2.87 -1.26
C ARG A 417 52.66 -1.88 -0.89
N ILE A 418 52.27 -0.63 -0.64
CA ILE A 418 53.13 0.43 -0.09
C ILE A 418 53.05 0.40 1.43
N LEU A 419 51.82 0.33 1.96
CA LEU A 419 51.51 0.46 3.38
C LEU A 419 50.32 -0.44 3.73
N GLN A 420 50.29 -0.95 4.95
CA GLN A 420 49.12 -1.58 5.54
C GLN A 420 48.96 -1.15 7.01
N THR A 421 47.75 -0.73 7.37
CA THR A 421 47.28 -0.60 8.75
C THR A 421 46.23 -1.67 9.00
N VAL A 422 46.25 -2.28 10.19
CA VAL A 422 45.20 -3.19 10.68
C VAL A 422 44.65 -2.62 11.99
N ASP A 423 43.34 -2.58 12.14
CA ASP A 423 42.61 -2.08 13.32
C ASP A 423 41.59 -3.13 13.79
N TYR A 424 41.36 -3.25 15.10
CA TYR A 424 40.38 -4.18 15.63
C TYR A 424 38.98 -3.54 15.66
N ILE A 425 38.09 -4.10 14.85
CA ILE A 425 36.68 -3.71 14.74
C ILE A 425 35.71 -4.71 15.35
N GLY A 426 36.16 -5.85 15.89
CA GLY A 426 35.27 -6.81 16.54
C GLY A 426 34.60 -7.79 15.57
N LEU A 427 34.23 -8.95 16.12
CA LEU A 427 33.73 -10.09 15.34
C LEU A 427 32.45 -9.76 14.55
N ALA A 428 32.28 -10.41 13.40
CA ALA A 428 31.15 -10.24 12.49
C ALA A 428 30.91 -8.80 11.96
N THR A 429 31.83 -7.87 12.21
CA THR A 429 31.75 -6.49 11.73
C THR A 429 32.51 -6.35 10.42
N VAL A 430 31.90 -5.70 9.42
CA VAL A 430 32.50 -5.50 8.08
C VAL A 430 32.35 -4.05 7.62
N PRO A 431 33.26 -3.51 6.81
CA PRO A 431 33.09 -2.19 6.21
C PRO A 431 31.97 -2.19 5.15
N VAL A 432 31.00 -1.30 5.33
CA VAL A 432 29.85 -1.12 4.42
C VAL A 432 30.25 -0.23 3.24
N ALA A 433 30.93 0.87 3.55
CA ALA A 433 31.38 1.85 2.57
C ALA A 433 32.56 2.66 3.14
N THR A 434 33.48 3.06 2.26
CA THR A 434 34.63 3.89 2.61
C THR A 434 34.66 5.15 1.76
N VAL A 435 34.92 6.30 2.38
CA VAL A 435 35.10 7.58 1.67
C VAL A 435 36.43 8.24 2.05
N THR A 436 36.95 9.04 1.14
CA THR A 436 38.08 9.95 1.40
C THR A 436 37.77 11.31 0.77
N TYR A 437 38.58 12.32 1.09
CA TYR A 437 38.43 13.68 0.59
C TYR A 437 39.46 13.99 -0.51
N VAL A 438 39.25 15.10 -1.21
CA VAL A 438 40.06 15.54 -2.36
C VAL A 438 41.54 15.73 -2.01
N ASP A 439 41.82 16.09 -0.76
CA ASP A 439 43.17 16.24 -0.22
C ASP A 439 43.81 14.91 0.21
N GLY A 440 43.02 13.82 0.31
CA GLY A 440 43.44 12.54 0.85
C GLY A 440 43.78 12.55 2.33
N SER A 441 43.55 13.63 3.09
CA SER A 441 44.05 13.75 4.48
C SER A 441 43.40 12.73 5.44
N TYR A 442 42.17 12.31 5.15
CA TYR A 442 41.39 11.40 5.98
C TYR A 442 40.70 10.31 5.17
N ILE A 443 40.56 9.13 5.78
CA ILE A 443 39.72 8.03 5.30
C ILE A 443 38.68 7.70 6.37
N HIS A 444 37.42 7.65 5.96
CA HIS A 444 36.29 7.39 6.83
C HIS A 444 35.67 6.05 6.42
N VAL A 445 35.69 5.10 7.34
CA VAL A 445 35.20 3.72 7.11
C VAL A 445 33.94 3.52 7.94
N ALA A 446 32.80 3.39 7.28
CA ALA A 446 31.53 3.04 7.92
C ALA A 446 31.42 1.52 8.08
N LEU A 447 31.08 1.06 9.28
CA LEU A 447 30.99 -0.34 9.64
C LEU A 447 29.54 -0.82 9.78
N SER A 448 29.32 -2.12 9.54
CA SER A 448 28.00 -2.76 9.53
C SER A 448 27.27 -2.72 10.88
N ASP A 449 28.00 -2.49 11.98
CA ASP A 449 27.45 -2.40 13.33
C ASP A 449 27.06 -0.97 13.75
N GLY A 450 27.30 0.02 12.89
CA GLY A 450 26.96 1.42 13.16
C GLY A 450 28.12 2.29 13.66
N ARG A 451 29.36 1.78 13.75
CA ARG A 451 30.53 2.62 14.03
C ARG A 451 31.13 3.19 12.74
N ILE A 452 31.68 4.39 12.83
CA ILE A 452 32.51 5.01 11.79
C ILE A 452 33.91 5.17 12.36
N ARG A 453 34.89 4.55 11.71
CA ARG A 453 36.32 4.72 12.02
C ARG A 453 36.87 5.81 11.12
N VAL A 454 37.46 6.85 11.70
CA VAL A 454 38.09 7.93 10.94
C VAL A 454 39.59 7.88 11.15
N PHE A 455 40.31 7.68 10.05
CA PHE A 455 41.76 7.57 10.00
C PHE A 455 42.36 8.81 9.36
N ARG A 456 43.42 9.35 9.95
CA ARG A 456 44.26 10.37 9.32
C ARG A 456 45.40 9.67 8.55
N ILE A 457 45.71 10.15 7.36
CA ILE A 457 46.88 9.68 6.62
C ILE A 457 48.14 10.36 7.18
N THR A 458 49.14 9.57 7.52
CA THR A 458 50.52 10.03 7.75
C THR A 458 51.43 9.46 6.65
N PRO A 459 52.68 9.95 6.50
CA PRO A 459 53.64 9.36 5.56
C PRO A 459 53.93 7.87 5.80
N TYR A 460 53.67 7.37 7.02
CA TYR A 460 54.12 6.04 7.47
C TYR A 460 52.98 5.08 7.83
N ASN A 461 51.77 5.56 8.11
CA ASN A 461 50.60 4.75 8.47
C ASN A 461 49.28 5.51 8.35
N TYR A 462 48.16 4.78 8.38
CA TYR A 462 46.90 5.33 8.85
C TYR A 462 46.90 5.35 10.38
N THR A 463 46.67 6.51 10.99
CA THR A 463 46.40 6.62 12.42
C THR A 463 44.91 6.75 12.66
N LEU A 464 44.34 5.91 13.53
CA LEU A 464 42.96 6.07 13.96
C LEU A 464 42.85 7.39 14.72
N HIS A 465 42.07 8.33 14.18
CA HIS A 465 41.88 9.65 14.75
C HIS A 465 40.73 9.65 15.76
N TYR A 466 39.60 9.00 15.43
CA TYR A 466 38.48 8.78 16.34
C TYR A 466 37.52 7.68 15.84
N ILE A 467 36.56 7.33 16.70
CA ILE A 467 35.45 6.42 16.42
C ILE A 467 34.13 7.15 16.71
N TYR A 468 33.19 7.18 15.77
CA TYR A 468 31.85 7.75 15.98
C TYR A 468 30.78 6.64 15.98
N PRO A 469 30.01 6.44 17.07
CA PRO A 469 28.95 5.43 17.14
C PRO A 469 27.57 6.01 16.78
N MET A 470 26.82 5.35 15.88
CA MET A 470 25.49 5.77 15.40
C MET A 470 24.29 5.12 16.14
N ASP A 471 24.50 4.17 17.06
CA ASP A 471 23.44 3.36 17.70
C ASP A 471 22.51 2.61 16.70
N ALA A 472 22.95 2.44 15.45
CA ALA A 472 22.21 1.70 14.44
C ALA A 472 23.15 1.23 13.30
N PRO A 473 23.02 -0.03 12.83
CA PRO A 473 23.69 -0.52 11.63
C PRO A 473 23.61 0.45 10.44
N ILE A 474 24.76 0.79 9.84
CA ILE A 474 24.84 1.65 8.66
C ILE A 474 24.53 0.84 7.40
N ARG A 475 23.71 1.41 6.50
CA ARG A 475 23.34 0.85 5.19
C ARG A 475 24.00 1.57 4.02
N LYS A 476 24.09 2.91 4.07
CA LYS A 476 24.77 3.74 3.05
C LYS A 476 25.63 4.79 3.73
N PHE A 477 26.70 5.21 3.05
CA PHE A 477 27.62 6.24 3.52
C PHE A 477 28.06 7.09 2.34
N LEU A 478 27.85 8.41 2.44
CA LEU A 478 27.99 9.37 1.34
C LEU A 478 28.83 10.56 1.82
N PRO A 479 29.89 10.97 1.13
CA PRO A 479 30.62 12.19 1.47
C PRO A 479 29.95 13.41 0.83
N ILE A 480 30.06 14.55 1.51
CA ILE A 480 29.52 15.84 1.07
C ILE A 480 30.72 16.75 0.74
N PRO A 481 31.22 16.78 -0.51
CA PRO A 481 32.43 17.51 -0.87
C PRO A 481 32.22 19.04 -0.97
N THR A 482 30.97 19.52 -1.00
CA THR A 482 30.60 20.94 -1.23
C THR A 482 30.61 21.82 0.02
N ILE A 483 30.98 21.25 1.18
CA ILE A 483 30.95 21.91 2.49
C ILE A 483 32.36 21.96 3.07
N GLU A 484 32.74 23.13 3.58
CA GLU A 484 34.03 23.33 4.24
C GLU A 484 34.09 22.59 5.58
N GLY A 485 35.18 21.86 5.79
CA GLY A 485 35.27 20.86 6.84
C GLY A 485 34.64 19.54 6.39
N TYR A 486 35.40 18.45 6.55
CA TYR A 486 35.04 17.11 6.14
C TYR A 486 33.60 16.77 6.56
N THR A 487 32.67 16.66 5.62
CA THR A 487 31.25 16.42 5.92
C THR A 487 30.78 15.13 5.23
N TYR A 488 29.92 14.37 5.90
CA TYR A 488 29.37 13.13 5.36
C TYR A 488 27.97 12.82 5.92
N THR A 489 27.22 12.03 5.16
CA THR A 489 25.90 11.51 5.49
C THR A 489 25.99 10.00 5.72
N ALA A 490 25.54 9.54 6.87
CA ALA A 490 25.38 8.13 7.21
C ALA A 490 23.90 7.77 7.30
N ILE A 491 23.51 6.73 6.58
CA ILE A 491 22.13 6.25 6.48
C ILE A 491 22.09 4.91 7.18
N THR A 492 21.31 4.82 8.27
CA THR A 492 21.24 3.64 9.15
C THR A 492 19.93 2.88 8.94
N THR A 493 19.78 1.77 9.67
CA THR A 493 18.50 1.05 9.81
C THR A 493 17.42 1.82 10.57
N ARG A 494 17.76 2.91 11.28
CA ARG A 494 16.83 3.69 12.11
C ARG A 494 16.61 5.14 11.65
N GLY A 495 17.48 5.68 10.80
CA GLY A 495 17.39 7.07 10.35
C GLY A 495 18.61 7.53 9.55
N ILE A 496 18.79 8.85 9.48
CA ILE A 496 19.88 9.53 8.78
C ILE A 496 20.65 10.43 9.73
N GLN A 497 21.97 10.48 9.57
CA GLN A 497 22.86 11.39 10.30
C GLN A 497 23.78 12.12 9.34
N ILE A 498 23.94 13.43 9.56
CA ILE A 498 24.91 14.27 8.87
C ILE A 498 25.95 14.69 9.88
N LEU A 499 27.22 14.34 9.66
CA LEU A 499 28.30 14.72 10.55
C LEU A 499 29.25 15.67 9.82
N THR A 500 29.46 16.86 10.39
CA THR A 500 30.66 17.63 10.11
C THR A 500 31.76 17.08 11.03
N ALA A 501 32.91 16.72 10.47
CA ALA A 501 33.93 15.89 11.12
C ALA A 501 35.22 16.63 11.47
N SER A 502 35.38 17.89 11.03
CA SER A 502 36.53 18.73 11.32
C SER A 502 36.10 20.20 11.46
N PRO A 503 36.65 20.95 12.43
CA PRO A 503 37.65 20.52 13.42
C PRO A 503 37.05 19.72 14.60
N ILE A 504 35.72 19.70 14.74
CA ILE A 504 34.99 18.99 15.80
C ILE A 504 33.86 18.18 15.15
N GLN A 505 33.56 17.00 15.68
CA GLN A 505 32.45 16.17 15.24
C GLN A 505 31.11 16.75 15.72
N ILE A 506 30.28 17.25 14.80
CA ILE A 506 28.98 17.83 15.14
C ILE A 506 27.88 17.12 14.34
N PRO A 507 26.93 16.43 15.02
CA PRO A 507 25.75 15.88 14.38
C PRO A 507 24.76 17.02 14.05
N VAL A 508 24.68 17.38 12.77
CA VAL A 508 23.91 18.54 12.29
C VAL A 508 22.40 18.32 12.45
N ILE A 509 21.91 17.18 11.99
CA ILE A 509 20.54 16.72 12.25
C ILE A 509 20.57 15.69 13.38
N ARG A 510 19.60 15.67 14.30
CA ARG A 510 19.45 14.60 15.31
C ARG A 510 18.02 14.57 15.88
N ASN A 511 17.77 13.74 16.89
CA ASN A 511 16.62 13.91 17.77
C ASN A 511 17.10 14.31 19.19
N LEU A 512 16.17 14.63 20.09
CA LEU A 512 16.48 14.92 21.49
C LEU A 512 17.11 13.71 22.21
N THR A 513 16.71 12.49 21.81
CA THR A 513 17.13 11.22 22.42
C THR A 513 18.03 10.34 21.54
N THR A 514 18.24 10.68 20.26
CA THR A 514 19.01 9.85 19.30
C THR A 514 19.99 10.66 18.45
N LEU A 515 21.13 10.06 18.10
CA LEU A 515 22.17 10.63 17.21
C LEU A 515 21.85 10.43 15.71
N TYR A 516 20.58 10.58 15.33
CA TYR A 516 20.08 10.54 13.95
C TYR A 516 18.71 11.18 13.85
N GLY A 517 18.45 11.86 12.73
CA GLY A 517 17.11 12.25 12.33
C GLY A 517 16.34 11.01 11.87
N THR A 518 15.11 10.82 12.36
CA THR A 518 14.25 9.69 12.01
C THR A 518 12.80 10.12 11.88
N VAL A 519 12.02 9.33 11.15
CA VAL A 519 10.58 9.50 10.97
C VAL A 519 9.85 8.24 11.45
N PRO A 520 8.58 8.32 11.89
CA PRO A 520 7.81 7.13 12.24
C PRO A 520 7.80 6.11 11.09
N ASN A 521 7.98 4.83 11.40
CA ASN A 521 8.05 3.74 10.43
C ASN A 521 9.12 3.93 9.33
N TYR A 522 10.25 4.57 9.66
CA TYR A 522 11.41 4.74 8.76
C TYR A 522 11.83 3.43 8.06
N VAL A 523 12.09 3.53 6.75
CA VAL A 523 12.49 2.42 5.87
C VAL A 523 13.90 2.62 5.34
N ASP A 524 14.15 3.76 4.67
CA ASP A 524 15.42 4.10 4.02
C ASP A 524 15.51 5.63 3.84
N SER A 525 16.71 6.13 3.55
CA SER A 525 16.91 7.54 3.19
C SER A 525 17.96 7.70 2.10
N ASP A 526 18.02 8.89 1.52
CA ASP A 526 19.11 9.31 0.67
C ASP A 526 19.31 10.83 0.71
N ALA A 527 20.48 11.32 0.30
CA ALA A 527 20.82 12.74 0.30
C ALA A 527 21.62 13.11 -0.94
N LEU A 528 21.32 14.27 -1.53
CA LEU A 528 22.17 14.85 -2.57
C LEU A 528 23.53 15.24 -1.98
N ALA A 529 24.60 15.08 -2.76
CA ALA A 529 25.97 15.33 -2.30
C ALA A 529 26.27 16.82 -2.02
N ASP A 530 25.32 17.71 -2.30
CA ASP A 530 25.36 19.13 -1.96
C ASP A 530 24.50 19.52 -0.75
N LEU A 531 23.74 18.58 -0.17
CA LEU A 531 22.72 18.79 0.87
C LEU A 531 21.64 19.83 0.54
N SER A 532 21.35 20.05 -0.75
CA SER A 532 20.18 20.83 -1.19
C SER A 532 18.85 20.11 -0.90
N ALA A 533 18.85 18.78 -1.01
CA ALA A 533 17.75 17.90 -0.61
C ALA A 533 18.22 16.64 0.13
N ILE A 534 17.39 16.21 1.08
CA ILE A 534 17.48 14.93 1.79
C ILE A 534 16.09 14.32 1.82
N PHE A 535 16.00 13.02 1.59
CA PHE A 535 14.75 12.29 1.53
C PHE A 535 14.77 11.19 2.61
N LEU A 536 13.74 11.15 3.45
CA LEU A 536 13.53 10.11 4.45
C LEU A 536 12.21 9.41 4.12
N ALA A 537 12.29 8.14 3.73
CA ALA A 537 11.11 7.33 3.42
C ALA A 537 10.66 6.54 4.65
N SER A 538 9.35 6.59 4.93
CA SER A 538 8.65 5.67 5.83
C SER A 538 7.82 4.68 5.01
N SER A 539 7.16 3.72 5.68
CA SER A 539 6.27 2.76 5.00
C SER A 539 5.08 3.40 4.27
N ASN A 540 4.71 4.65 4.58
CA ASN A 540 3.55 5.33 4.00
C ASN A 540 3.77 6.82 3.67
N SER A 541 4.96 7.37 3.89
CA SER A 541 5.26 8.79 3.68
C SER A 541 6.71 9.05 3.24
N ILE A 542 6.97 10.23 2.70
CA ILE A 542 8.31 10.74 2.38
C ILE A 542 8.45 12.12 3.01
N THR A 543 9.40 12.26 3.95
CA THR A 543 9.82 13.55 4.47
C THR A 543 10.98 14.06 3.64
N VAL A 544 10.83 15.25 3.05
CA VAL A 544 11.86 15.95 2.29
C VAL A 544 12.42 17.05 3.17
N VAL A 545 13.75 17.14 3.29
CA VAL A 545 14.45 18.23 3.97
C VAL A 545 15.22 19.05 2.93
N ARG A 546 14.95 20.36 2.87
CA ARG A 546 15.56 21.33 1.96
C ARG A 546 16.67 22.11 2.65
N ASN A 547 17.67 22.53 1.87
CA ASN A 547 18.69 23.50 2.25
C ASN A 547 19.47 23.14 3.54
N MET A 548 19.74 21.85 3.77
CA MET A 548 20.49 21.38 4.94
C MET A 548 21.98 21.77 4.89
N VAL A 549 22.47 22.12 3.69
CA VAL A 549 23.78 22.75 3.47
C VAL A 549 24.04 23.96 4.38
N ASN A 550 23.02 24.76 4.68
CA ASN A 550 23.16 25.96 5.51
C ASN A 550 23.44 25.60 6.97
N ALA A 551 22.60 24.76 7.56
CA ALA A 551 22.79 24.25 8.93
C ALA A 551 24.13 23.51 9.09
N ALA A 552 24.54 22.74 8.09
CA ALA A 552 25.84 22.06 8.11
C ALA A 552 27.03 23.05 8.06
N ARG A 553 26.98 24.10 7.23
CA ARG A 553 28.01 25.16 7.19
C ARG A 553 28.05 25.98 8.48
N GLU A 554 26.89 26.34 9.03
CA GLU A 554 26.75 27.02 10.32
C GLU A 554 27.11 26.11 11.51
N ARG A 555 27.27 24.81 11.29
CA ARG A 555 27.40 23.76 12.32
C ARG A 555 26.25 23.80 13.33
N ARG A 556 25.09 24.26 12.89
CA ARG A 556 23.88 24.39 13.67
C ARG A 556 23.23 23.02 13.82
N VAL A 557 23.12 22.59 15.07
CA VAL A 557 22.41 21.35 15.45
C VAL A 557 20.90 21.61 15.39
N LEU A 558 20.16 20.73 14.74
CA LEU A 558 18.73 20.82 14.49
C LEU A 558 18.04 19.47 14.79
N THR A 559 16.81 19.53 15.29
CA THR A 559 15.90 18.37 15.22
C THR A 559 14.99 18.44 13.99
N LEU A 560 14.48 17.30 13.52
CA LEU A 560 13.51 17.28 12.41
C LEU A 560 12.24 18.09 12.74
N ASP A 561 11.78 18.03 13.98
CA ASP A 561 10.60 18.77 14.44
C ASP A 561 10.83 20.29 14.53
N GLU A 562 12.04 20.75 14.86
CA GLU A 562 12.41 22.19 14.86
C GLU A 562 12.32 22.85 13.48
N ILE A 563 12.46 22.06 12.41
CA ILE A 563 12.41 22.52 11.01
C ILE A 563 11.17 21.99 10.27
N ARG A 564 10.24 21.33 10.97
CA ARG A 564 9.06 20.73 10.34
C ARG A 564 8.08 21.82 9.92
N ALA A 565 7.78 21.86 8.63
CA ALA A 565 6.82 22.78 8.06
C ALA A 565 5.46 22.59 8.76
N PRO A 566 4.92 23.65 9.40
CA PRO A 566 3.72 23.56 10.21
C PRO A 566 2.48 23.23 9.39
N THR A 567 1.48 22.70 10.10
CA THR A 567 0.12 22.49 9.62
C THR A 567 -0.81 23.51 10.26
N ILE A 568 -1.61 24.20 9.45
CA ILE A 568 -2.72 25.00 9.96
C ILE A 568 -3.97 24.13 10.02
N VAL A 569 -4.66 24.20 11.16
CA VAL A 569 -6.03 23.70 11.31
C VAL A 569 -6.97 24.89 11.21
N VAL A 570 -7.70 24.99 10.10
CA VAL A 570 -8.76 25.98 9.92
C VAL A 570 -10.07 25.37 10.40
N LYS A 571 -10.78 26.04 11.31
CA LYS A 571 -12.17 25.73 11.65
C LYS A 571 -13.05 26.81 11.04
N ILE A 572 -13.94 26.43 10.14
CA ILE A 572 -14.94 27.32 9.58
C ILE A 572 -16.20 27.18 10.42
N SER A 573 -16.74 28.29 10.90
CA SER A 573 -17.96 28.30 11.73
C SER A 573 -19.08 28.95 10.92
N LEU A 574 -20.05 28.15 10.47
CA LEU A 574 -21.21 28.62 9.71
C LEU A 574 -22.27 29.26 10.63
N PRO A 575 -23.05 30.23 10.13
CA PRO A 575 -24.21 30.75 10.85
C PRO A 575 -25.42 29.81 10.73
N GLY A 576 -26.25 29.73 11.78
CA GLY A 576 -27.50 28.96 11.78
C GLY A 576 -27.31 27.44 11.58
N ASN A 577 -28.25 26.81 10.87
CA ASN A 577 -28.26 25.38 10.58
C ASN A 577 -27.73 25.06 9.16
N GLU A 578 -26.79 25.88 8.66
CA GLU A 578 -26.20 25.72 7.32
C GLU A 578 -25.21 24.53 7.26
N THR A 579 -25.03 23.97 6.06
CA THR A 579 -24.27 22.73 5.85
C THR A 579 -22.87 22.98 5.26
N TYR A 580 -21.84 22.37 5.84
CA TYR A 580 -20.45 22.46 5.34
C TYR A 580 -20.25 21.96 3.90
N GLU A 581 -21.18 21.16 3.36
CA GLU A 581 -21.07 20.61 2.01
C GLU A 581 -20.95 21.66 0.90
N LYS A 582 -21.56 22.84 1.11
CA LYS A 582 -21.65 23.94 0.15
C LYS A 582 -20.51 24.95 0.26
N ILE A 583 -19.57 24.74 1.19
CA ILE A 583 -18.38 25.59 1.32
C ILE A 583 -17.39 25.29 0.20
N VAL A 584 -16.86 26.36 -0.38
CA VAL A 584 -15.74 26.35 -1.32
C VAL A 584 -14.60 27.16 -0.74
N VAL A 585 -13.48 26.49 -0.44
CA VAL A 585 -12.27 27.15 0.03
C VAL A 585 -11.23 27.16 -1.09
N ASN A 586 -10.84 28.34 -1.53
CA ASN A 586 -9.72 28.51 -2.45
C ASN A 586 -8.49 28.91 -1.62
N PHE A 587 -7.56 27.97 -1.44
CA PHE A 587 -6.27 28.20 -0.82
C PHE A 587 -5.27 28.64 -1.89
N THR A 588 -4.90 29.91 -1.86
CA THR A 588 -3.89 30.49 -2.75
C THR A 588 -2.56 30.57 -2.03
N TYR A 589 -1.58 29.90 -2.62
CA TYR A 589 -0.17 30.00 -2.28
C TYR A 589 0.57 30.65 -3.48
N PRO A 590 1.85 31.03 -3.35
CA PRO A 590 2.49 31.93 -4.31
C PRO A 590 2.58 31.45 -5.77
N GLN A 591 2.37 30.16 -6.03
CA GLN A 591 2.47 29.56 -7.36
C GLN A 591 1.11 29.16 -7.96
N ASN A 592 0.09 28.92 -7.13
CA ASN A 592 -1.18 28.34 -7.59
C ASN A 592 -2.31 28.54 -6.56
N THR A 593 -3.54 28.23 -6.97
CA THR A 593 -4.71 28.14 -6.08
C THR A 593 -5.25 26.72 -6.11
N VAL A 594 -5.34 26.08 -4.94
CA VAL A 594 -5.96 24.75 -4.77
C VAL A 594 -7.32 24.92 -4.10
N ARG A 595 -8.34 24.27 -4.69
CA ARG A 595 -9.68 24.21 -4.12
C ARG A 595 -9.73 23.09 -3.07
N LEU A 596 -9.96 23.46 -1.83
CA LEU A 596 -10.11 22.58 -0.68
C LEU A 596 -11.58 22.55 -0.23
N LYS A 597 -11.96 21.49 0.48
CA LYS A 597 -13.27 21.35 1.14
C LYS A 597 -13.04 20.99 2.62
N PRO A 598 -13.76 21.61 3.57
CA PRO A 598 -13.73 21.19 4.96
C PRO A 598 -14.41 19.82 5.15
N ASP A 599 -14.16 19.20 6.30
CA ASP A 599 -14.90 18.01 6.74
C ASP A 599 -16.31 18.34 7.25
N GLU A 600 -17.06 17.31 7.65
CA GLU A 600 -18.43 17.40 8.17
C GLU A 600 -18.56 18.27 9.43
N ASN A 601 -17.45 18.57 10.12
CA ASN A 601 -17.39 19.39 11.33
C ASN A 601 -16.83 20.80 11.06
N GLY A 602 -16.61 21.16 9.79
CA GLY A 602 -16.06 22.46 9.39
C GLY A 602 -14.54 22.59 9.52
N PHE A 603 -13.82 21.50 9.82
CA PHE A 603 -12.35 21.54 9.95
C PHE A 603 -11.67 21.27 8.61
N MET A 604 -10.54 21.92 8.39
CA MET A 604 -9.68 21.73 7.23
C MET A 604 -8.23 21.82 7.67
N ARG A 605 -7.38 20.89 7.20
CA ARG A 605 -5.95 20.85 7.51
C ARG A 605 -5.13 21.21 6.28
N ILE A 606 -4.28 22.22 6.40
CA ILE A 606 -3.34 22.63 5.37
C ILE A 606 -1.92 22.41 5.90
N ALA A 607 -1.27 21.36 5.40
CA ALA A 607 0.05 20.95 5.84
C ALA A 607 1.18 21.64 5.07
N ASN A 608 2.41 21.43 5.52
CA ASN A 608 3.65 21.83 4.84
C ASN A 608 3.79 23.35 4.55
N LEU A 609 3.23 24.20 5.42
CA LEU A 609 3.24 25.64 5.23
C LEU A 609 4.59 26.26 5.63
N VAL A 610 5.43 26.56 4.65
CA VAL A 610 6.71 27.26 4.83
C VAL A 610 6.51 28.61 5.55
N PRO A 611 7.22 28.87 6.68
CA PRO A 611 7.18 30.17 7.36
C PRO A 611 7.76 31.32 6.53
N GLY A 612 7.32 32.54 6.80
CA GLY A 612 7.71 33.76 6.08
C GLY A 612 6.98 33.97 4.74
N ILE A 613 6.28 32.96 4.21
CA ILE A 613 5.41 33.09 3.04
C ILE A 613 4.05 33.69 3.45
N ARG A 614 3.48 34.52 2.56
CA ARG A 614 2.08 34.95 2.65
C ARG A 614 1.18 34.02 1.84
N TYR A 615 0.16 33.47 2.49
CA TYR A 615 -0.90 32.68 1.87
C TYR A 615 -2.23 33.42 1.97
N SER A 616 -3.22 33.07 1.15
CA SER A 616 -4.59 33.54 1.33
C SER A 616 -5.62 32.43 1.20
N LEU A 617 -6.64 32.49 2.06
CA LEU A 617 -7.85 31.69 1.98
C LEU A 617 -8.99 32.60 1.52
N HIS A 618 -9.62 32.25 0.41
CA HIS A 618 -10.94 32.77 0.04
C HIS A 618 -11.97 31.69 0.35
N ILE A 619 -12.81 31.93 1.35
CA ILE A 619 -13.84 31.00 1.82
C ILE A 619 -15.19 31.54 1.38
N SER A 620 -15.89 30.78 0.55
CA SER A 620 -17.19 31.17 -0.02
C SER A 620 -18.23 30.09 0.24
N TYR A 621 -19.49 30.50 0.37
CA TYR A 621 -20.65 29.61 0.38
C TYR A 621 -21.25 29.60 -1.04
N GLN A 622 -21.88 28.50 -1.44
CA GLN A 622 -22.48 28.40 -2.77
C GLN A 622 -23.62 29.42 -2.98
N GLU A 623 -24.39 29.71 -1.94
CA GLU A 623 -25.47 30.70 -1.97
C GLU A 623 -25.00 32.11 -1.54
N PRO A 624 -25.45 33.17 -2.24
CA PRO A 624 -24.93 34.55 -2.09
C PRO A 624 -25.39 35.28 -0.82
N TYR A 625 -26.18 34.62 0.04
CA TYR A 625 -26.69 35.17 1.29
C TYR A 625 -25.74 34.96 2.48
N VAL A 626 -24.68 34.16 2.34
CA VAL A 626 -23.58 34.10 3.32
C VAL A 626 -22.40 34.91 2.77
N VAL A 627 -21.86 35.81 3.58
CA VAL A 627 -20.76 36.69 3.18
C VAL A 627 -19.47 35.87 3.03
N PRO A 628 -18.77 35.93 1.88
CA PRO A 628 -17.49 35.25 1.70
C PRO A 628 -16.39 35.94 2.52
N GLU A 629 -15.49 35.16 3.09
CA GLU A 629 -14.40 35.62 3.97
C GLU A 629 -13.04 35.46 3.30
N ASN A 630 -12.19 36.48 3.45
CA ASN A 630 -10.81 36.50 2.97
C ASN A 630 -9.86 36.54 4.16
N ARG A 631 -8.97 35.54 4.27
CA ARG A 631 -7.97 35.47 5.34
C ARG A 631 -6.56 35.35 4.78
N THR A 632 -5.74 36.35 5.04
CA THR A 632 -4.30 36.30 4.79
C THR A 632 -3.62 35.60 5.96
N ILE A 633 -2.78 34.61 5.65
CA ILE A 633 -2.02 33.82 6.62
C ILE A 633 -0.54 34.11 6.42
N VAL A 634 0.18 34.40 7.52
CA VAL A 634 1.63 34.60 7.50
C VAL A 634 2.22 33.91 8.73
N LEU A 635 2.74 32.70 8.53
CA LEU A 635 3.37 31.93 9.61
C LEU A 635 4.75 32.49 9.92
N THR A 636 5.03 32.74 11.20
CA THR A 636 6.33 33.27 11.68
C THR A 636 7.18 32.21 12.38
N SER A 637 6.64 31.02 12.63
CA SER A 637 7.32 29.93 13.34
C SER A 637 6.99 28.56 12.72
N PHE A 638 7.73 27.53 13.11
CA PHE A 638 7.49 26.13 12.72
C PHE A 638 6.43 25.42 13.61
N ARG A 639 5.48 26.16 14.19
CA ARG A 639 4.44 25.58 15.06
C ARG A 639 3.12 25.50 14.31
N ASP A 640 2.40 24.41 14.52
CA ASP A 640 1.04 24.24 14.03
C ASP A 640 0.15 25.35 14.63
N GLU A 641 -0.68 25.99 13.81
CA GLU A 641 -1.56 27.09 14.22
C GLU A 641 -3.04 26.71 14.00
N PHE A 642 -3.92 27.22 14.86
CA PHE A 642 -5.36 27.06 14.76
C PHE A 642 -6.01 28.40 14.39
N ILE A 643 -6.82 28.40 13.33
CA ILE A 643 -7.50 29.60 12.82
C ILE A 643 -9.00 29.33 12.76
N GLU A 644 -9.79 30.07 13.52
CA GLU A 644 -11.24 30.07 13.39
C GLU A 644 -11.71 31.17 12.42
N VAL A 645 -12.55 30.80 11.45
CA VAL A 645 -13.14 31.71 10.48
C VAL A 645 -14.66 31.66 10.60
N PRO A 646 -15.27 32.58 11.37
CA PRO A 646 -16.72 32.69 11.47
C PRO A 646 -17.29 33.35 10.21
N MET A 647 -18.16 32.63 9.50
CA MET A 647 -18.95 33.19 8.39
C MET A 647 -20.22 33.85 8.93
N LYS A 648 -20.80 34.79 8.17
CA LYS A 648 -21.98 35.57 8.58
C LYS A 648 -23.01 35.64 7.47
N TYR A 649 -24.29 35.72 7.84
CA TYR A 649 -25.33 36.11 6.89
C TYR A 649 -25.12 37.54 6.39
N ARG A 650 -25.56 37.78 5.17
CA ARG A 650 -25.64 39.10 4.57
C ARG A 650 -26.85 39.85 5.14
N GLU A 651 -26.64 41.07 5.56
CA GLU A 651 -27.72 41.98 5.96
C GLU A 651 -28.25 42.75 4.75
N TYR A 652 -29.56 42.83 4.64
CA TYR A 652 -30.31 43.59 3.66
C TYR A 652 -31.07 44.73 4.35
N THR A 653 -31.40 45.76 3.58
CA THR A 653 -32.13 46.95 4.04
C THR A 653 -33.60 46.80 3.69
N VAL A 654 -34.45 46.80 4.71
CA VAL A 654 -35.91 46.86 4.55
C VAL A 654 -36.35 48.28 4.86
N LYS A 655 -36.90 48.97 3.88
CA LYS A 655 -37.59 50.25 4.10
C LYS A 655 -39.07 49.98 4.38
N VAL A 656 -39.56 50.48 5.50
CA VAL A 656 -40.97 50.35 5.89
C VAL A 656 -41.62 51.72 5.85
N LYS A 657 -42.65 51.87 5.03
CA LYS A 657 -43.49 53.07 4.91
C LYS A 657 -44.76 52.89 5.74
N VAL A 658 -45.14 53.91 6.51
CA VAL A 658 -46.23 53.85 7.50
C VAL A 658 -47.19 55.04 7.32
N SER A 659 -48.48 54.77 7.12
CA SER A 659 -49.50 55.79 6.79
C SER A 659 -50.85 55.60 7.48
N ASP A 660 -51.57 56.70 7.75
CA ASP A 660 -52.97 56.70 8.26
C ASP A 660 -53.95 56.85 7.07
N PRO A 661 -54.94 55.97 6.88
CA PRO A 661 -55.86 56.06 5.73
C PRO A 661 -56.72 57.34 5.66
N LEU A 662 -56.97 58.02 6.77
CA LEU A 662 -57.81 59.22 6.87
C LEU A 662 -56.99 60.52 6.83
N SER A 663 -55.81 60.57 7.43
CA SER A 663 -54.93 61.76 7.46
C SER A 663 -53.69 61.67 6.58
N ARG A 664 -53.42 60.53 5.96
CA ARG A 664 -52.19 60.16 5.20
C ARG A 664 -50.91 60.07 6.04
N GLU A 665 -50.78 60.88 7.08
CA GLU A 665 -49.70 60.81 8.08
C GLU A 665 -50.20 60.31 9.44
N PRO A 666 -49.35 59.60 10.24
CA PRO A 666 -49.67 59.20 11.60
C PRO A 666 -49.96 60.36 12.55
N ILE A 667 -51.19 60.44 13.08
CA ILE A 667 -51.62 61.47 14.04
C ILE A 667 -51.08 61.23 15.47
N ALA A 668 -50.60 60.03 15.76
CA ALA A 668 -49.96 59.62 17.01
C ALA A 668 -48.67 58.81 16.72
N PRO A 669 -47.67 58.85 17.62
CA PRO A 669 -46.42 58.09 17.46
C PRO A 669 -46.62 56.57 17.61
N TYR A 670 -45.70 55.79 17.05
CA TYR A 670 -45.75 54.33 16.99
C TYR A 670 -44.38 53.66 17.23
N ASN A 671 -44.41 52.40 17.68
CA ASN A 671 -43.26 51.50 17.82
C ASN A 671 -43.25 50.47 16.68
N MET A 672 -42.08 49.94 16.33
CA MET A 672 -41.93 48.90 15.31
C MET A 672 -41.07 47.75 15.83
N TYR A 673 -41.51 46.53 15.58
CA TYR A 673 -40.87 45.29 15.98
C TYR A 673 -40.58 44.43 14.74
N MET A 674 -39.46 43.71 14.74
CA MET A 674 -39.14 42.67 13.76
C MET A 674 -38.85 41.36 14.52
N ASP A 675 -39.59 40.31 14.18
CA ASP A 675 -39.58 39.01 14.89
C ASP A 675 -39.76 39.14 16.41
N GLY A 676 -40.66 40.05 16.81
CA GLY A 676 -40.95 40.36 18.21
C GLY A 676 -39.91 41.24 18.92
N ARG A 677 -38.79 41.60 18.27
CA ARG A 677 -37.78 42.51 18.83
C ARG A 677 -38.03 43.95 18.37
N LEU A 678 -38.09 44.89 19.30
CA LEU A 678 -38.20 46.32 19.01
C LEU A 678 -37.01 46.78 18.14
N VAL A 679 -37.31 47.35 16.96
CA VAL A 679 -36.36 47.89 16.00
C VAL A 679 -36.48 49.41 15.82
N ALA A 680 -37.61 50.01 16.20
CA ALA A 680 -37.76 51.46 16.32
C ALA A 680 -38.84 51.84 17.36
N GLU A 681 -38.67 52.97 18.03
CA GLU A 681 -39.48 53.41 19.18
C GLU A 681 -39.94 54.87 19.00
N GLU A 682 -41.18 55.18 19.40
CA GLU A 682 -41.82 56.51 19.33
C GLU A 682 -41.70 57.24 17.98
N VAL A 683 -41.71 56.49 16.88
CA VAL A 683 -41.59 57.02 15.51
C VAL A 683 -42.87 57.75 15.11
N LYS A 684 -42.71 58.92 14.50
CA LYS A 684 -43.80 59.68 13.84
C LYS A 684 -43.55 59.95 12.35
N LEU A 685 -42.40 59.50 11.82
CA LEU A 685 -42.05 59.62 10.42
C LEU A 685 -42.80 58.57 9.58
N PRO A 686 -43.19 58.88 8.33
CA PRO A 686 -43.90 57.93 7.46
C PRO A 686 -42.98 56.94 6.72
N GLU A 687 -41.65 56.98 6.92
CA GLU A 687 -40.69 56.01 6.37
C GLU A 687 -39.55 55.75 7.36
N ILE A 688 -39.14 54.50 7.50
CA ILE A 688 -37.99 54.08 8.30
C ILE A 688 -37.21 52.94 7.61
N SER A 689 -35.89 52.86 7.82
CA SER A 689 -35.04 51.80 7.27
C SER A 689 -34.51 50.91 8.39
N ILE A 690 -34.75 49.60 8.30
CA ILE A 690 -34.26 48.58 9.25
C ILE A 690 -33.37 47.55 8.53
N LYS A 691 -32.56 46.80 9.28
CA LYS A 691 -31.69 45.74 8.76
C LYS A 691 -32.28 44.36 9.08
N ALA A 692 -32.38 43.51 8.07
CA ALA A 692 -32.85 42.13 8.17
C ALA A 692 -31.82 41.18 7.54
N ILE A 693 -31.82 39.91 7.95
CA ILE A 693 -30.98 38.87 7.32
C ILE A 693 -31.75 38.18 6.19
N TYR A 694 -31.15 37.18 5.57
CA TYR A 694 -31.85 36.34 4.58
C TYR A 694 -32.88 35.43 5.26
N GLY A 695 -34.13 35.47 4.81
CA GLY A 695 -35.19 34.58 5.30
C GLY A 695 -36.58 35.20 5.41
N SER A 696 -37.48 34.48 6.08
CA SER A 696 -38.83 34.96 6.43
C SER A 696 -38.79 35.71 7.75
N HIS A 697 -39.27 36.95 7.74
CA HIS A 697 -39.38 37.84 8.90
C HIS A 697 -40.82 38.29 9.10
N THR A 698 -41.15 38.68 10.33
CA THR A 698 -42.43 39.29 10.70
C THR A 698 -42.17 40.72 11.19
N ILE A 699 -42.89 41.70 10.64
CA ILE A 699 -42.78 43.11 11.03
C ILE A 699 -44.11 43.54 11.63
N ALA A 700 -44.08 44.02 12.88
CA ALA A 700 -45.22 44.55 13.60
C ALA A 700 -45.03 46.06 13.87
N VAL A 701 -46.13 46.82 13.80
CA VAL A 701 -46.16 48.27 14.08
C VAL A 701 -47.30 48.54 15.04
N GLU A 702 -47.03 49.15 16.19
CA GLU A 702 -47.97 49.31 17.31
C GLU A 702 -48.00 50.77 17.80
N PRO A 703 -49.11 51.30 18.36
CA PRO A 703 -49.10 52.65 18.95
C PRO A 703 -48.06 52.77 20.07
N ALA A 704 -47.41 53.93 20.17
CA ALA A 704 -46.50 54.22 21.26
C ALA A 704 -47.26 54.40 22.59
N LYS A 705 -46.54 54.24 23.70
CA LYS A 705 -47.09 54.25 25.05
C LYS A 705 -47.74 55.61 25.37
N GLY A 706 -48.96 55.58 25.92
CA GLY A 706 -49.80 56.76 26.14
C GLY A 706 -50.71 57.15 24.95
N TYR A 707 -50.57 56.50 23.79
CA TYR A 707 -51.40 56.70 22.60
C TYR A 707 -52.17 55.44 22.19
N GLU A 708 -52.29 54.46 23.09
CA GLU A 708 -52.88 53.14 22.85
C GLU A 708 -54.37 53.21 22.46
N ALA A 709 -55.04 54.34 22.71
CA ALA A 709 -56.43 54.58 22.32
C ALA A 709 -56.59 55.18 20.92
N VAL A 710 -55.51 55.32 20.13
CA VAL A 710 -55.52 56.02 18.82
C VAL A 710 -55.34 55.09 17.63
N TYR A 711 -54.50 54.04 17.69
CA TYR A 711 -54.23 53.14 16.56
C TYR A 711 -54.25 51.65 16.94
N GLU A 712 -54.67 50.80 16.01
CA GLU A 712 -54.52 49.35 16.12
C GLU A 712 -53.13 48.88 15.68
N PRO A 713 -52.57 47.82 16.29
CA PRO A 713 -51.30 47.24 15.85
C PRO A 713 -51.48 46.46 14.53
N SER A 714 -50.51 46.59 13.63
CA SER A 714 -50.49 45.94 12.31
C SER A 714 -49.29 45.01 12.19
N ILE A 715 -49.49 43.77 11.73
CA ILE A 715 -48.44 42.76 11.57
C ILE A 715 -48.45 42.23 10.12
N GLN A 716 -47.28 42.18 9.49
CA GLN A 716 -47.09 41.62 8.14
C GLN A 716 -45.88 40.67 8.10
N SER A 717 -45.94 39.67 7.21
CA SER A 717 -44.81 38.77 6.92
C SER A 717 -44.06 39.23 5.68
N LEU A 718 -42.72 39.20 5.72
CA LEU A 718 -41.83 39.63 4.64
C LEU A 718 -40.76 38.56 4.39
N TYR A 719 -40.55 38.18 3.14
CA TYR A 719 -39.39 37.37 2.74
C TYR A 719 -38.27 38.26 2.19
N VAL A 720 -37.09 38.16 2.78
CA VAL A 720 -35.93 39.00 2.50
C VAL A 720 -34.86 38.20 1.76
N ASP A 721 -34.75 38.43 0.45
CA ASP A 721 -33.73 37.91 -0.47
C ASP A 721 -32.89 39.03 -1.13
N SER A 722 -33.31 40.28 -0.95
CA SER A 722 -32.71 41.51 -1.45
C SER A 722 -33.02 42.66 -0.49
N ASP A 723 -32.50 43.87 -0.75
CA ASP A 723 -33.12 45.08 -0.19
C ASP A 723 -34.61 45.12 -0.62
N LYS A 724 -35.51 45.56 0.27
CA LYS A 724 -36.98 45.58 0.07
C LYS A 724 -37.58 46.91 0.49
N GLU A 725 -38.73 47.24 -0.10
CA GLU A 725 -39.67 48.23 0.45
C GLU A 725 -40.98 47.52 0.87
N LEU A 726 -41.56 47.92 2.00
CA LEU A 726 -42.80 47.40 2.58
C LEU A 726 -43.69 48.59 2.98
N GLU A 727 -45.02 48.47 2.79
CA GLU A 727 -45.98 49.50 3.17
C GLU A 727 -46.99 48.96 4.19
N ILE A 728 -47.16 49.68 5.30
CA ILE A 728 -47.99 49.30 6.44
C ILE A 728 -48.96 50.46 6.74
N GLN A 729 -50.25 50.17 6.87
CA GLN A 729 -51.28 51.17 7.16
C GLN A 729 -51.73 51.05 8.63
N LEU A 730 -51.77 52.18 9.34
CA LEU A 730 -52.22 52.28 10.73
C LEU A 730 -53.68 52.77 10.77
N PHE A 731 -54.58 51.88 11.19
CA PHE A 731 -56.01 52.15 11.29
C PHE A 731 -56.35 52.72 12.67
N ARG A 732 -57.11 53.83 12.70
CA ARG A 732 -57.48 54.48 13.95
C ARG A 732 -58.41 53.60 14.78
N LYS A 733 -58.17 53.53 16.09
CA LYS A 733 -59.09 52.87 17.01
C LYS A 733 -60.43 53.58 17.05
N SER A 734 -61.47 52.77 17.06
CA SER A 734 -62.83 53.15 17.41
C SER A 734 -63.12 52.85 18.87
N TYR A 735 -64.06 53.57 19.47
CA TYR A 735 -64.63 53.20 20.77
C TYR A 735 -65.95 52.48 20.58
N THR A 736 -66.29 51.66 21.57
CA THR A 736 -67.13 50.52 21.29
C THR A 736 -68.40 50.56 22.12
N LEU A 737 -69.50 50.98 21.50
CA LEU A 737 -70.82 50.65 22.04
C LEU A 737 -71.13 49.23 21.61
N THR A 738 -71.44 48.39 22.59
CA THR A 738 -71.55 46.93 22.64
C THR A 738 -73.02 46.53 22.87
N LEU A 739 -73.73 45.99 21.86
CA LEU A 739 -75.15 45.56 21.96
C LEU A 739 -75.32 44.04 21.80
N TYR A 740 -75.24 43.27 22.89
CA TYR A 740 -75.44 41.81 22.89
C TYR A 740 -76.79 41.44 22.28
N ILE A 741 -76.79 40.82 21.11
CA ILE A 741 -77.94 40.04 20.68
C ILE A 741 -77.72 38.62 21.21
N VAL A 742 -78.76 37.84 21.47
CA VAL A 742 -78.65 36.49 22.06
C VAL A 742 -79.58 35.48 21.36
N ASP A 743 -78.97 34.42 20.84
CA ASP A 743 -79.58 33.25 20.21
C ASP A 743 -80.18 32.27 21.23
N ARG A 744 -81.44 31.90 21.01
CA ARG A 744 -82.19 30.99 21.87
C ARG A 744 -81.76 29.51 21.80
N VAL A 745 -81.15 29.05 20.71
CA VAL A 745 -80.75 27.63 20.55
C VAL A 745 -79.44 27.32 21.29
N SER A 746 -78.48 28.25 21.27
CA SER A 746 -77.22 28.12 22.01
C SER A 746 -77.20 28.84 23.36
N ASN A 747 -78.18 29.71 23.62
CA ASN A 747 -78.25 30.59 24.80
C ASN A 747 -76.99 31.47 24.97
N THR A 748 -76.42 31.87 23.83
CA THR A 748 -75.24 32.75 23.64
C THR A 748 -75.57 33.75 22.53
N SER A 749 -74.65 34.59 22.07
CA SER A 749 -74.89 35.48 20.92
C SER A 749 -75.36 34.75 19.64
N PRO A 750 -75.94 35.46 18.64
CA PRO A 750 -76.20 34.96 17.29
C PRO A 750 -75.02 34.19 16.72
N ILE A 751 -75.22 33.52 15.59
CA ILE A 751 -74.16 32.86 14.83
C ILE A 751 -74.24 33.18 13.34
N ALA A 752 -75.11 34.11 12.97
CA ALA A 752 -75.44 34.59 11.63
C ALA A 752 -75.77 36.07 11.69
N PRO A 753 -75.52 36.83 10.61
CA PRO A 753 -75.67 38.27 10.70
C PRO A 753 -77.11 38.78 10.84
N VAL A 754 -77.37 39.68 11.79
CA VAL A 754 -78.65 40.38 11.96
C VAL A 754 -78.54 41.90 11.71
N GLN A 755 -79.13 42.43 10.66
CA GLN A 755 -79.20 43.87 10.36
C GLN A 755 -79.77 44.73 11.49
N ILE A 756 -78.86 45.42 12.17
CA ILE A 756 -79.14 46.42 13.18
C ILE A 756 -79.20 47.82 12.58
N ARG A 757 -80.37 48.48 12.52
CA ARG A 757 -80.48 49.82 11.92
C ARG A 757 -80.30 50.93 12.94
N LEU A 758 -79.34 51.84 12.69
CA LEU A 758 -79.00 52.94 13.60
C LEU A 758 -79.31 54.30 12.93
N PRO A 759 -80.41 55.01 13.29
CA PRO A 759 -80.87 56.17 12.52
C PRO A 759 -79.89 57.35 12.44
N ALA A 760 -79.09 57.58 13.48
CA ALA A 760 -78.20 58.74 13.58
C ALA A 760 -77.02 58.73 12.59
N THR A 761 -76.58 57.54 12.16
CA THR A 761 -75.47 57.38 11.18
C THR A 761 -75.97 57.05 9.78
N GLY A 762 -77.29 56.89 9.59
CA GLY A 762 -77.91 56.42 8.34
C GLY A 762 -77.55 54.98 7.95
N ARG A 763 -76.83 54.25 8.81
CA ARG A 763 -76.26 52.93 8.50
C ARG A 763 -77.12 51.80 9.05
N VAL A 764 -77.22 50.73 8.27
CA VAL A 764 -77.73 49.43 8.70
C VAL A 764 -76.54 48.51 8.92
N TYR A 765 -76.38 48.03 10.15
CA TYR A 765 -75.23 47.28 10.65
C TYR A 765 -75.61 45.80 10.73
N THR A 766 -75.33 45.09 9.64
CA THR A 766 -75.43 43.63 9.56
C THR A 766 -74.58 42.97 10.66
N LEU A 767 -75.23 42.41 11.70
CA LEU A 767 -74.58 42.11 12.96
C LEU A 767 -74.05 40.69 13.12
N PRO A 768 -72.73 40.47 13.20
CA PRO A 768 -72.18 39.14 13.08
C PRO A 768 -72.65 38.09 14.10
N PRO A 769 -72.44 36.80 13.75
CA PRO A 769 -72.16 35.72 14.70
C PRO A 769 -71.32 36.15 15.92
N GLY A 770 -71.59 35.60 17.11
CA GLY A 770 -70.81 35.78 18.33
C GLY A 770 -70.99 37.15 18.99
N ASP A 771 -71.39 38.14 18.21
CA ASP A 771 -71.26 39.53 18.55
C ASP A 771 -72.52 40.11 19.18
N HIS A 772 -72.25 40.79 20.28
CA HIS A 772 -72.82 42.08 20.53
C HIS A 772 -72.42 43.08 19.44
N LEU A 773 -73.28 44.02 19.07
CA LEU A 773 -72.85 45.09 18.15
C LEU A 773 -71.85 45.95 18.86
N GLU A 774 -70.58 45.70 18.59
CA GLU A 774 -69.48 46.62 18.75
C GLU A 774 -69.51 47.57 17.57
N ILE A 775 -70.46 48.51 17.62
CA ILE A 775 -70.30 49.70 16.81
C ILE A 775 -69.10 50.46 17.36
N ALA A 776 -68.02 50.29 16.61
CA ALA A 776 -67.04 51.29 16.28
C ALA A 776 -67.70 52.64 15.95
N VAL A 777 -68.16 53.36 16.98
CA VAL A 777 -68.45 54.78 16.85
C VAL A 777 -67.15 55.53 17.06
N LEU A 778 -66.92 56.51 16.20
CA LEU A 778 -65.98 57.57 16.51
C LEU A 778 -66.62 58.40 17.65
N PHE A 779 -66.43 57.99 18.91
CA PHE A 779 -66.50 58.87 20.10
C PHE A 779 -67.75 59.82 20.12
N GLY A 780 -68.98 59.31 20.42
CA GLY A 780 -70.27 60.07 20.42
C GLY A 780 -71.60 59.26 20.71
N ASN A 781 -72.82 59.85 20.58
CA ASN A 781 -74.14 59.33 21.11
C ASN A 781 -75.16 58.78 20.04
N MET A 782 -76.17 57.90 20.36
CA MET A 782 -76.95 57.12 19.31
C MET A 782 -78.35 56.40 19.60
N THR A 783 -78.92 55.54 18.69
CA THR A 783 -80.28 54.84 18.70
C THR A 783 -80.36 53.57 17.78
N ILE A 784 -81.17 52.49 18.03
CA ILE A 784 -80.99 51.09 17.48
C ILE A 784 -82.29 50.25 17.05
N TYR A 785 -82.21 49.36 16.03
CA TYR A 785 -83.22 48.32 15.61
C TYR A 785 -82.53 46.98 15.28
N VAL A 786 -83.16 45.78 15.13
CA VAL A 786 -82.46 44.48 14.88
C VAL A 786 -83.25 43.49 13.98
N GLU A 787 -82.83 43.09 12.79
CA GLU A 787 -83.56 42.12 11.91
C GLU A 787 -82.62 41.10 11.26
N PRO A 788 -83.02 39.95 10.67
CA PRO A 788 -82.11 39.09 9.91
C PRO A 788 -81.50 39.86 8.74
N ALA A 789 -80.19 39.74 8.53
CA ALA A 789 -79.54 40.51 7.48
C ALA A 789 -79.95 40.03 6.09
N ARG A 790 -80.02 40.96 5.14
CA ARG A 790 -80.25 40.66 3.73
C ARG A 790 -79.09 39.81 3.18
N GLY A 791 -79.40 38.66 2.59
CA GLY A 791 -78.46 37.58 2.26
C GLY A 791 -78.33 36.47 3.33
N TRP A 792 -78.86 36.70 4.54
CA TRP A 792 -78.88 35.77 5.67
C TRP A 792 -80.31 35.49 6.17
N GLU A 793 -81.31 35.69 5.31
CA GLU A 793 -82.74 35.45 5.59
C GLU A 793 -83.02 33.98 5.96
N ARG A 794 -82.08 33.09 5.65
CA ARG A 794 -82.14 31.67 5.98
C ARG A 794 -81.41 31.31 7.29
N ALA A 795 -81.30 32.25 8.22
CA ALA A 795 -80.60 32.05 9.50
C ALA A 795 -81.32 32.56 10.77
N TYR A 796 -82.16 33.61 10.73
CA TYR A 796 -82.82 34.22 11.93
C TYR A 796 -84.22 34.86 11.73
N SER A 797 -84.80 35.48 12.78
CA SER A 797 -86.04 36.31 12.84
C SER A 797 -85.89 37.64 13.67
N PRO A 798 -86.77 38.71 13.60
CA PRO A 798 -86.48 40.18 13.95
C PRO A 798 -86.96 40.89 15.32
N THR A 799 -86.28 41.98 15.84
CA THR A 799 -86.33 42.79 17.17
C THR A 799 -85.78 44.34 17.20
N ALA A 800 -85.52 45.11 18.34
CA ALA A 800 -85.00 46.58 18.43
C ALA A 800 -84.49 47.24 19.82
N THR A 801 -83.79 48.45 19.93
CA THR A 801 -83.44 49.29 21.20
C THR A 801 -82.73 50.75 21.12
N ILE A 802 -82.04 51.39 22.13
CA ILE A 802 -81.42 52.81 22.19
C ILE A 802 -80.20 53.04 23.21
N VAL A 803 -79.06 53.78 22.91
CA VAL A 803 -77.83 54.01 23.81
C VAL A 803 -76.81 55.23 23.50
N GLU A 804 -75.87 55.65 24.41
CA GLU A 804 -74.80 56.73 24.36
C GLU A 804 -73.30 56.23 24.55
N VAL A 805 -72.23 56.92 24.06
CA VAL A 805 -70.81 56.40 24.00
C VAL A 805 -69.65 57.43 24.06
N SER A 806 -68.63 57.24 24.93
CA SER A 806 -67.35 58.00 24.93
C SER A 806 -66.10 57.18 25.35
N ARG A 807 -66.34 55.89 25.52
CA ARG A 807 -65.51 54.76 25.96
C ARG A 807 -66.41 53.53 25.79
N ASP A 808 -65.90 52.33 26.01
CA ASP A 808 -66.70 51.13 25.71
C ASP A 808 -67.91 50.99 26.65
N THR A 809 -69.10 50.65 26.10
CA THR A 809 -70.42 50.79 26.77
C THR A 809 -71.42 49.68 26.33
N VAL A 810 -72.17 49.04 27.26
CA VAL A 810 -72.80 47.69 27.05
C VAL A 810 -74.34 47.63 27.20
N TYR A 811 -75.06 46.83 26.37
CA TYR A 811 -76.56 46.64 26.37
C TYR A 811 -77.02 45.28 25.70
N ILE A 812 -78.28 44.75 25.83
CA ILE A 812 -78.70 43.35 25.42
C ILE A 812 -80.12 43.18 24.72
N VAL A 813 -80.32 42.21 23.78
CA VAL A 813 -81.54 41.80 22.96
C VAL A 813 -81.52 40.26 22.55
N TYR A 814 -82.58 39.60 22.00
CA TYR A 814 -82.66 38.10 21.72
C TYR A 814 -83.32 37.63 20.35
N ILE A 815 -82.98 36.43 19.76
CA ILE A 815 -83.42 35.81 18.42
C ILE A 815 -83.34 34.22 18.24
N ASP A 816 -83.74 33.59 17.08
CA ASP A 816 -83.93 32.09 16.80
C ASP A 816 -83.46 31.49 15.40
N ARG A 817 -82.85 30.26 15.29
CA ARG A 817 -82.10 29.62 14.12
C ARG A 817 -82.82 28.74 13.03
N VAL A 818 -82.09 28.36 11.94
CA VAL A 818 -82.43 27.43 10.78
C VAL A 818 -81.39 26.26 10.56
N LYS A 819 -81.66 25.21 9.74
CA LYS A 819 -80.85 23.94 9.60
C LYS A 819 -80.49 23.48 8.14
N TYR A 820 -79.40 22.69 7.94
CA TYR A 820 -78.84 22.24 6.63
C TYR A 820 -78.16 20.85 6.60
N GLY A 821 -77.88 20.28 5.41
CA GLY A 821 -77.16 19.01 5.18
C GLY A 821 -75.70 19.15 4.72
N VAL A 822 -74.82 18.19 5.06
CA VAL A 822 -73.37 18.27 4.81
C VAL A 822 -72.78 16.94 4.37
N ARG A 823 -72.18 16.90 3.18
CA ARG A 823 -71.43 15.75 2.62
C ARG A 823 -69.93 15.94 2.78
N LEU A 824 -69.24 14.99 3.40
CA LEU A 824 -67.80 15.00 3.60
C LEU A 824 -67.12 13.94 2.73
N ASN A 825 -66.21 14.35 1.86
CA ASN A 825 -65.34 13.50 1.04
C ASN A 825 -63.92 13.47 1.64
N VAL A 826 -63.64 12.48 2.47
CA VAL A 826 -62.33 12.28 3.11
C VAL A 826 -61.47 11.36 2.23
N LEU A 827 -60.32 11.86 1.78
CA LEU A 827 -59.40 11.19 0.87
C LEU A 827 -58.02 11.02 1.52
N ASP A 828 -57.29 10.01 1.07
CA ASP A 828 -55.88 9.81 1.41
C ASP A 828 -54.96 10.66 0.53
N GLY A 829 -53.99 11.38 1.12
CA GLY A 829 -53.10 12.29 0.39
C GLY A 829 -52.16 11.68 -0.64
N TYR A 830 -52.09 10.35 -0.72
CA TYR A 830 -51.32 9.64 -1.74
C TYR A 830 -52.21 8.79 -2.67
N THR A 831 -53.14 8.02 -2.10
CA THR A 831 -53.94 7.02 -2.83
C THR A 831 -55.37 7.46 -3.12
N HIS A 832 -55.80 8.63 -2.66
CA HIS A 832 -57.17 9.17 -2.83
C HIS A 832 -58.28 8.24 -2.31
N SER A 833 -57.94 7.25 -1.49
CA SER A 833 -58.86 6.29 -0.85
C SER A 833 -58.30 5.92 0.51
N LEU A 834 -59.15 5.94 1.54
CA LEU A 834 -58.74 5.71 2.92
C LEU A 834 -58.18 4.29 3.10
N VAL A 835 -56.91 4.18 3.50
CA VAL A 835 -56.22 2.89 3.75
C VAL A 835 -56.43 2.37 5.17
N ALA A 836 -57.02 3.17 6.06
CA ALA A 836 -57.40 2.79 7.42
C ALA A 836 -58.71 3.51 7.81
N PRO A 837 -59.53 2.95 8.71
CA PRO A 837 -60.77 3.58 9.15
C PRO A 837 -60.51 4.85 9.97
N VAL A 838 -61.26 5.90 9.65
CA VAL A 838 -61.23 7.19 10.34
C VAL A 838 -62.44 7.34 11.25
N GLU A 839 -62.29 8.20 12.25
CA GLU A 839 -63.34 8.64 13.15
C GLU A 839 -63.55 10.14 12.96
N ILE A 840 -64.79 10.53 12.65
CA ILE A 840 -65.19 11.91 12.44
C ILE A 840 -65.98 12.35 13.67
N LEU A 841 -65.46 13.36 14.36
CA LEU A 841 -66.07 13.99 15.51
C LEU A 841 -66.53 15.40 15.15
N VAL A 842 -67.74 15.76 15.56
CA VAL A 842 -68.30 17.11 15.47
C VAL A 842 -68.49 17.64 16.88
N ASN A 843 -67.85 18.77 17.21
CA ASN A 843 -67.74 19.32 18.57
C ASN A 843 -67.35 18.27 19.63
N GLY A 844 -66.38 17.41 19.28
CA GLY A 844 -65.87 16.34 20.16
C GLY A 844 -66.76 15.11 20.29
N THR A 845 -67.93 15.06 19.64
CA THR A 845 -68.83 13.90 19.63
C THR A 845 -68.66 13.12 18.33
N THR A 846 -68.37 11.82 18.40
CA THR A 846 -68.26 10.96 17.22
C THR A 846 -69.59 10.86 16.46
N VAL A 847 -69.62 11.36 15.23
CA VAL A 847 -70.78 11.28 14.34
C VAL A 847 -70.63 10.23 13.24
N TYR A 848 -69.40 9.81 12.92
CA TYR A 848 -69.14 8.74 11.97
C TYR A 848 -67.83 7.98 12.30
N ARG A 849 -67.81 6.68 11.99
CA ARG A 849 -66.62 5.82 12.11
C ARG A 849 -66.62 4.79 10.98
N GLY A 850 -65.60 4.79 10.14
CA GLY A 850 -65.51 3.87 9.00
C GLY A 850 -64.45 4.25 7.97
N SER A 851 -64.40 3.51 6.86
CA SER A 851 -63.44 3.68 5.76
C SER A 851 -64.06 4.12 4.44
N ARG A 852 -65.34 4.56 4.44
CA ARG A 852 -65.93 5.16 3.23
C ARG A 852 -65.35 6.54 3.04
N ASN A 853 -64.94 6.87 1.82
CA ASN A 853 -64.49 8.22 1.48
C ASN A 853 -65.62 9.26 1.66
N THR A 854 -66.90 8.89 1.52
CA THR A 854 -68.04 9.85 1.58
C THR A 854 -68.96 9.59 2.79
N VAL A 855 -69.35 10.67 3.49
CA VAL A 855 -70.20 10.67 4.70
C VAL A 855 -71.20 11.83 4.65
N ASP A 856 -72.50 11.56 4.83
CA ASP A 856 -73.56 12.58 4.90
C ASP A 856 -73.98 12.86 6.35
N LEU A 857 -74.14 14.13 6.70
CA LEU A 857 -74.50 14.67 8.02
C LEU A 857 -75.63 15.72 7.88
N VAL A 858 -76.28 16.09 8.98
CA VAL A 858 -77.24 17.21 9.05
C VAL A 858 -76.89 18.05 10.28
N LEU A 859 -76.69 19.35 10.09
CA LEU A 859 -76.22 20.28 11.10
C LEU A 859 -77.06 21.57 11.09
N ASP A 860 -77.23 22.18 12.26
CA ASP A 860 -77.80 23.52 12.32
C ASP A 860 -76.87 24.52 11.60
N TYR A 861 -77.45 25.59 11.06
CA TYR A 861 -76.68 26.73 10.58
C TYR A 861 -75.63 27.11 11.65
N GLY A 862 -74.40 27.45 11.25
CA GLY A 862 -73.34 27.87 12.17
C GLY A 862 -71.99 27.18 12.05
N VAL A 863 -71.21 27.32 13.13
CA VAL A 863 -69.78 26.96 13.19
C VAL A 863 -69.59 25.69 14.02
N TRP A 864 -68.89 24.70 13.47
CA TRP A 864 -68.74 23.37 14.06
C TRP A 864 -67.28 22.89 13.99
N ASN A 865 -66.69 22.44 15.10
CA ASN A 865 -65.35 21.87 15.11
C ASN A 865 -65.41 20.43 14.58
N LEU A 866 -64.79 20.19 13.43
CA LEU A 866 -64.67 18.88 12.81
C LEU A 866 -63.27 18.32 13.08
N THR A 867 -63.18 17.21 13.81
CA THR A 867 -61.94 16.44 13.96
C THR A 867 -62.07 15.14 13.18
N ILE A 868 -61.13 14.87 12.28
CA ILE A 868 -60.97 13.60 11.56
C ILE A 868 -59.69 12.94 12.10
N ALA A 869 -59.86 11.86 12.85
CA ALA A 869 -58.77 11.15 13.53
C ALA A 869 -58.66 9.69 13.05
N PRO A 870 -57.48 9.05 13.10
CA PRO A 870 -57.36 7.61 12.87
C PRO A 870 -58.08 6.84 13.99
N HIS A 871 -58.94 5.87 13.67
CA HIS A 871 -59.72 5.19 14.72
C HIS A 871 -58.85 4.32 15.65
N ARG A 872 -57.79 3.66 15.12
CA ARG A 872 -56.87 2.79 15.92
C ARG A 872 -55.43 2.68 15.43
N GLU A 873 -55.17 2.69 14.12
CA GLU A 873 -53.89 2.21 13.57
C GLU A 873 -52.79 3.27 13.39
N GLY A 874 -52.96 4.50 13.90
CA GLY A 874 -51.98 5.58 13.74
C GLY A 874 -51.73 6.05 12.30
N ALA A 875 -52.46 5.51 11.32
CA ALA A 875 -52.19 5.67 9.89
C ALA A 875 -52.20 7.11 9.36
N TYR A 876 -52.98 7.98 10.00
CA TYR A 876 -53.16 9.39 9.62
C TYR A 876 -52.84 10.31 10.78
N THR A 877 -52.29 11.49 10.48
CA THR A 877 -52.22 12.57 11.47
C THR A 877 -53.64 13.13 11.70
N THR A 878 -54.02 13.37 12.96
CA THR A 878 -55.32 13.95 13.29
C THR A 878 -55.49 15.32 12.62
N TYR A 879 -56.53 15.47 11.81
CA TYR A 879 -56.87 16.72 11.15
C TYR A 879 -58.07 17.36 11.86
N THR A 880 -57.86 18.53 12.47
CA THR A 880 -58.92 19.32 13.08
C THR A 880 -59.14 20.60 12.27
N THR A 881 -60.38 20.89 11.92
CA THR A 881 -60.78 22.08 11.18
C THR A 881 -62.12 22.62 11.69
N VAL A 882 -62.49 23.80 11.22
CA VAL A 882 -63.71 24.49 11.62
C VAL A 882 -64.64 24.59 10.41
N LEU A 883 -65.79 23.91 10.49
CA LEU A 883 -66.84 23.91 9.48
C LEU A 883 -67.78 25.09 9.67
N TYR A 884 -68.05 25.82 8.58
CA TYR A 884 -69.08 26.86 8.52
C TYR A 884 -70.23 26.35 7.65
N ILE A 885 -71.41 26.19 8.26
CA ILE A 885 -72.61 25.63 7.62
C ILE A 885 -73.63 26.76 7.43
N ASP A 886 -73.81 27.19 6.19
CA ASP A 886 -74.72 28.26 5.76
C ASP A 886 -75.73 27.83 4.68
N SER A 887 -75.56 26.62 4.18
CA SER A 887 -76.23 26.02 3.04
C SER A 887 -75.90 24.51 3.03
N ASP A 888 -76.54 23.75 2.15
CA ASP A 888 -76.12 22.36 1.94
C ASP A 888 -74.72 22.34 1.29
N ARG A 889 -73.75 21.64 1.89
CA ARG A 889 -72.33 21.69 1.49
C ARG A 889 -71.72 20.33 1.20
N GLU A 890 -70.86 20.26 0.19
CA GLU A 890 -69.98 19.11 -0.07
C GLU A 890 -68.52 19.55 0.09
N LEU A 891 -67.75 18.87 0.94
CA LEU A 891 -66.42 19.31 1.38
C LEU A 891 -65.41 18.18 1.26
N MET A 892 -64.23 18.48 0.72
CA MET A 892 -63.16 17.49 0.51
C MET A 892 -62.00 17.71 1.48
N TYR A 893 -61.59 16.65 2.17
CA TYR A 893 -60.48 16.67 3.14
C TYR A 893 -59.44 15.62 2.79
N VAL A 894 -58.20 16.06 2.60
CA VAL A 894 -57.08 15.19 2.23
C VAL A 894 -56.22 14.95 3.47
N LEU A 895 -56.16 13.71 3.93
CA LEU A 895 -55.41 13.33 5.14
C LEU A 895 -53.97 12.94 4.80
N ASN A 896 -53.03 13.53 5.55
CA ASN A 896 -51.62 13.12 5.51
C ASN A 896 -51.39 11.88 6.38
N ARG A 897 -50.57 10.96 5.88
CA ARG A 897 -50.18 9.76 6.62
C ARG A 897 -49.11 10.07 7.65
N THR A 898 -49.15 9.37 8.78
CA THR A 898 -48.08 9.41 9.78
C THR A 898 -46.81 8.79 9.20
N LEU A 899 -45.66 9.43 9.47
CA LEU A 899 -44.33 8.97 9.07
C LEU A 899 -43.68 8.14 10.19
N TYR A 900 -42.98 7.07 9.81
CA TYR A 900 -42.26 6.17 10.73
C TYR A 900 -40.82 5.96 10.30
N GLY A 901 -39.93 5.73 11.27
CA GLY A 901 -38.53 5.39 11.07
C GLY A 901 -38.36 3.90 10.76
N VAL A 902 -37.89 3.60 9.55
CA VAL A 902 -37.65 2.24 9.06
C VAL A 902 -36.15 2.03 8.89
N VAL A 903 -35.56 1.18 9.72
CA VAL A 903 -34.17 0.75 9.59
C VAL A 903 -34.13 -0.59 8.86
N LEU A 904 -33.37 -0.66 7.77
CA LEU A 904 -33.12 -1.90 7.04
C LEU A 904 -31.68 -2.34 7.27
N GLU A 905 -31.49 -3.57 7.74
CA GLU A 905 -30.19 -4.22 7.86
C GLU A 905 -30.02 -5.28 6.77
N VAL A 906 -29.17 -5.02 5.78
CA VAL A 906 -28.86 -5.97 4.72
C VAL A 906 -27.64 -6.80 5.11
N ARG A 907 -27.80 -8.13 5.10
CA ARG A 907 -26.75 -9.10 5.44
C ARG A 907 -26.45 -10.00 4.24
N ASP A 908 -25.18 -10.29 4.04
CA ASP A 908 -24.76 -11.40 3.19
C ASP A 908 -25.03 -12.70 3.97
N VAL A 909 -25.59 -13.73 3.32
CA VAL A 909 -25.80 -15.06 3.94
C VAL A 909 -24.47 -15.65 4.48
N TYR A 910 -23.33 -15.20 3.94
CA TYR A 910 -21.98 -15.57 4.38
C TYR A 910 -21.29 -14.51 5.26
N GLY A 911 -22.01 -13.50 5.77
CA GLY A 911 -21.52 -12.52 6.75
C GLY A 911 -21.55 -11.06 6.26
N SER A 912 -20.37 -10.49 6.01
CA SER A 912 -20.21 -9.07 5.61
C SER A 912 -20.43 -8.85 4.11
N LEU A 913 -21.08 -7.75 3.76
CA LEU A 913 -21.26 -7.31 2.37
C LEU A 913 -19.91 -7.11 1.66
N LEU A 914 -19.80 -7.62 0.43
CA LEU A 914 -18.58 -7.55 -0.39
C LEU A 914 -18.51 -6.31 -1.31
N THR A 915 -19.65 -5.72 -1.65
CA THR A 915 -19.76 -4.66 -2.66
C THR A 915 -20.99 -3.78 -2.42
N PRO A 916 -21.06 -2.53 -2.93
CA PRO A 916 -22.21 -1.66 -2.69
C PRO A 916 -23.53 -2.18 -3.26
N LEU A 917 -24.60 -1.98 -2.49
CA LEU A 917 -25.98 -2.34 -2.84
C LEU A 917 -26.85 -1.07 -2.86
N ASN A 918 -27.69 -0.94 -3.88
CA ASN A 918 -28.76 0.04 -3.94
C ASN A 918 -30.02 -0.58 -3.36
N ILE A 919 -30.54 0.01 -2.29
CA ILE A 919 -31.82 -0.36 -1.70
C ILE A 919 -32.83 0.64 -2.23
N SER A 920 -33.75 0.19 -3.08
CA SER A 920 -34.87 1.00 -3.57
C SER A 920 -36.18 0.52 -2.94
N ILE A 921 -36.91 1.44 -2.34
CA ILE A 921 -38.21 1.19 -1.74
C ILE A 921 -39.25 1.78 -2.68
N SER A 922 -40.21 0.95 -3.11
CA SER A 922 -41.32 1.36 -3.97
C SER A 922 -42.66 1.11 -3.32
N GLY A 923 -43.60 2.02 -3.53
CA GLY A 923 -44.92 1.97 -2.92
C GLY A 923 -45.58 3.34 -3.01
N VAL A 924 -46.07 3.82 -1.87
CA VAL A 924 -46.73 5.13 -1.74
C VAL A 924 -45.76 6.30 -1.94
N VAL A 925 -44.48 6.10 -1.59
CA VAL A 925 -43.36 6.95 -1.96
C VAL A 925 -42.26 6.06 -2.54
N ASN A 926 -41.53 6.57 -3.53
CA ASN A 926 -40.36 5.89 -4.10
C ASN A 926 -39.09 6.58 -3.58
N THR A 927 -38.17 5.81 -2.99
CA THR A 927 -36.89 6.32 -2.49
C THR A 927 -35.79 5.27 -2.69
N SER A 928 -34.52 5.68 -2.74
CA SER A 928 -33.41 4.75 -2.84
C SER A 928 -32.12 5.27 -2.20
N GLN A 929 -31.37 4.38 -1.54
CA GLN A 929 -30.04 4.70 -0.99
C GLN A 929 -29.04 3.59 -1.31
N VAL A 930 -27.80 3.99 -1.62
CA VAL A 930 -26.67 3.06 -1.80
C VAL A 930 -25.95 2.86 -0.47
N ILE A 931 -25.94 1.63 0.05
CA ILE A 931 -25.08 1.22 1.15
C ILE A 931 -23.74 0.70 0.61
N LYS A 932 -22.64 0.98 1.33
CA LYS A 932 -21.27 0.57 0.96
C LYS A 932 -20.67 -0.25 2.11
N PRO A 933 -19.94 -1.35 1.83
CA PRO A 933 -19.21 -2.08 2.87
C PRO A 933 -18.27 -1.16 3.67
N PRO A 934 -18.13 -1.35 4.99
CA PRO A 934 -18.71 -2.44 5.80
C PRO A 934 -20.14 -2.16 6.31
N THR A 935 -20.77 -1.04 5.96
CA THR A 935 -22.06 -0.62 6.50
C THR A 935 -23.20 -1.52 6.01
N THR A 936 -23.84 -2.24 6.93
CA THR A 936 -25.00 -3.11 6.67
C THR A 936 -26.35 -2.43 6.88
N ARG A 937 -26.40 -1.25 7.52
CA ARG A 937 -27.66 -0.57 7.92
C ARG A 937 -27.90 0.73 7.16
N THR A 938 -29.16 0.98 6.84
CA THR A 938 -29.70 2.26 6.35
C THR A 938 -31.01 2.57 7.08
N SER A 939 -31.38 3.85 7.17
CA SER A 939 -32.62 4.32 7.76
C SER A 939 -33.41 5.19 6.78
N PHE A 940 -34.69 4.88 6.60
CA PHE A 940 -35.64 5.64 5.80
C PHE A 940 -36.77 6.18 6.69
N THR A 941 -37.41 7.26 6.26
CA THR A 941 -38.65 7.76 6.88
C THR A 941 -39.79 7.52 5.90
N LEU A 942 -40.71 6.61 6.23
CA LEU A 942 -41.78 6.17 5.32
C LEU A 942 -43.17 6.42 5.91
N PRO A 943 -44.16 6.90 5.13
CA PRO A 943 -45.55 6.98 5.58
C PRO A 943 -46.17 5.60 5.84
N TYR A 944 -47.20 5.53 6.68
CA TYR A 944 -48.00 4.31 6.89
C TYR A 944 -48.38 3.63 5.58
N GLY A 945 -48.18 2.32 5.46
CA GLY A 945 -48.60 1.57 4.28
C GLY A 945 -47.78 0.31 3.97
N VAL A 946 -48.05 -0.28 2.81
CA VAL A 946 -47.30 -1.42 2.29
C VAL A 946 -46.34 -0.93 1.21
N TYR A 947 -45.09 -1.39 1.29
CA TYR A 947 -44.01 -1.10 0.37
C TYR A 947 -43.40 -2.39 -0.14
N LYS A 948 -42.69 -2.30 -1.26
CA LYS A 948 -41.82 -3.35 -1.76
C LYS A 948 -40.40 -2.83 -1.78
N VAL A 949 -39.54 -3.46 -0.99
CA VAL A 949 -38.11 -3.15 -0.93
C VAL A 949 -37.40 -4.04 -1.93
N TYR A 950 -36.64 -3.45 -2.84
CA TYR A 950 -35.73 -4.13 -3.75
C TYR A 950 -34.30 -3.82 -3.34
N VAL A 951 -33.47 -4.85 -3.22
CA VAL A 951 -32.03 -4.72 -2.94
C VAL A 951 -31.29 -5.19 -4.17
N GLU A 952 -30.73 -4.24 -4.93
CA GLU A 952 -30.02 -4.49 -6.17
C GLU A 952 -28.54 -4.10 -6.08
N PRO A 953 -27.60 -4.91 -6.58
CA PRO A 953 -26.19 -4.52 -6.64
C PRO A 953 -25.89 -3.42 -7.68
N VAL A 954 -24.95 -2.52 -7.34
CA VAL A 954 -24.60 -1.34 -8.15
C VAL A 954 -23.50 -1.62 -9.18
N GLY A 955 -23.78 -1.35 -10.46
CA GLY A 955 -22.78 -1.50 -11.54
C GLY A 955 -22.30 -2.94 -11.73
N ASP A 956 -20.99 -3.16 -11.81
CA ASP A 956 -20.39 -4.50 -11.94
C ASP A 956 -20.66 -5.43 -10.75
N ALA A 957 -21.14 -4.90 -9.61
CA ALA A 957 -21.61 -5.69 -8.48
C ALA A 957 -22.75 -6.67 -8.84
N ARG A 958 -23.42 -6.47 -9.99
CA ARG A 958 -24.40 -7.42 -10.56
C ARG A 958 -23.83 -8.81 -10.87
N LYS A 959 -22.51 -8.98 -10.77
CA LYS A 959 -21.79 -10.26 -10.81
C LYS A 959 -21.54 -10.86 -9.42
N ILE A 960 -22.07 -10.27 -8.35
CA ILE A 960 -21.79 -10.69 -6.96
C ILE A 960 -23.06 -11.13 -6.24
N TYR A 961 -24.14 -10.35 -6.31
CA TYR A 961 -25.38 -10.64 -5.57
C TYR A 961 -26.58 -10.87 -6.49
N ILE A 962 -27.45 -11.79 -6.08
CA ILE A 962 -28.78 -11.98 -6.66
C ILE A 962 -29.69 -10.88 -6.07
N PRO A 963 -30.42 -10.11 -6.90
CA PRO A 963 -31.38 -9.13 -6.39
C PRO A 963 -32.42 -9.76 -5.46
N ALA A 964 -32.60 -9.18 -4.27
CA ALA A 964 -33.60 -9.61 -3.31
C ALA A 964 -34.78 -8.62 -3.29
N ALA A 965 -35.99 -9.12 -3.03
CA ALA A 965 -37.16 -8.27 -2.82
C ALA A 965 -38.03 -8.79 -1.68
N ILE A 966 -38.47 -7.88 -0.80
CA ILE A 966 -39.41 -8.19 0.29
C ILE A 966 -40.59 -7.21 0.29
N ASP A 967 -41.75 -7.67 0.75
CA ASP A 967 -42.90 -6.81 0.99
C ASP A 967 -42.88 -6.35 2.46
N LEU A 968 -42.85 -5.04 2.67
CA LEU A 968 -42.65 -4.38 3.98
C LEU A 968 -43.92 -3.62 4.38
N THR A 969 -44.48 -3.92 5.55
CA THR A 969 -45.70 -3.25 6.05
C THR A 969 -45.37 -2.31 7.21
N VAL A 970 -45.40 -1.00 6.95
CA VAL A 970 -45.01 0.06 7.90
C VAL A 970 -46.25 0.52 8.66
N LYS A 971 -46.34 0.13 9.95
CA LYS A 971 -47.39 0.57 10.91
C LYS A 971 -46.82 1.24 12.17
N SER A 972 -45.52 1.18 12.36
CA SER A 972 -44.74 1.75 13.46
C SER A 972 -43.31 1.95 12.99
N ASP A 973 -42.45 2.52 13.84
CA ASP A 973 -41.01 2.37 13.65
C ASP A 973 -40.64 0.87 13.60
N LEU A 974 -39.70 0.51 12.73
CA LEU A 974 -39.43 -0.88 12.35
C LEU A 974 -37.94 -1.10 12.05
N LEU A 975 -37.40 -2.23 12.50
CA LEU A 975 -36.09 -2.75 12.11
C LEU A 975 -36.29 -4.08 11.38
N GLU A 976 -35.97 -4.13 10.10
CA GLU A 976 -36.13 -5.32 9.25
C GLU A 976 -34.76 -5.82 8.75
N THR A 977 -34.57 -7.13 8.66
CA THR A 977 -33.31 -7.72 8.17
C THR A 977 -33.53 -8.39 6.81
N ILE A 978 -32.74 -8.01 5.82
CA ILE A 978 -32.81 -8.56 4.46
C ILE A 978 -31.54 -9.37 4.20
N GLU A 979 -31.68 -10.68 4.02
CA GLU A 979 -30.58 -11.53 3.60
C GLU A 979 -30.47 -11.52 2.06
N ILE A 980 -29.24 -11.34 1.54
CA ILE A 980 -28.95 -11.33 0.11
C ILE A 980 -28.02 -12.48 -0.27
N GLU A 981 -28.46 -13.29 -1.25
CA GLU A 981 -27.69 -14.42 -1.75
C GLU A 981 -26.62 -13.98 -2.75
N ARG A 982 -25.47 -14.64 -2.69
CA ARG A 982 -24.41 -14.50 -3.69
C ARG A 982 -24.72 -15.30 -4.95
N ILE A 983 -24.39 -14.74 -6.10
CA ILE A 983 -24.34 -15.49 -7.36
C ILE A 983 -23.30 -16.61 -7.21
N ARG A 984 -23.66 -17.82 -7.67
CA ARG A 984 -22.74 -18.95 -7.75
C ARG A 984 -22.14 -19.02 -9.14
N TYR A 985 -20.86 -19.31 -9.20
CA TYR A 985 -20.12 -19.53 -10.43
C TYR A 985 -19.53 -20.93 -10.47
N LYS A 986 -19.32 -21.44 -11.67
CA LYS A 986 -18.66 -22.72 -11.88
C LYS A 986 -17.17 -22.57 -11.69
N LEU A 987 -16.65 -23.28 -10.71
CA LEU A 987 -15.23 -23.54 -10.55
C LEU A 987 -14.92 -24.85 -11.27
N ASP A 988 -14.35 -24.74 -12.46
CA ASP A 988 -13.88 -25.89 -13.24
C ASP A 988 -12.45 -26.22 -12.80
N ILE A 989 -12.30 -27.29 -12.02
CA ILE A 989 -11.00 -27.76 -11.53
C ILE A 989 -10.50 -28.86 -12.45
N ALA A 990 -9.30 -28.69 -12.99
CA ALA A 990 -8.51 -29.75 -13.58
C ALA A 990 -7.33 -30.09 -12.67
N ILE A 991 -7.25 -31.34 -12.21
CA ILE A 991 -6.17 -31.85 -11.37
C ILE A 991 -5.06 -32.37 -12.26
N ARG A 992 -3.85 -31.83 -12.13
CA ARG A 992 -2.68 -32.28 -12.87
C ARG A 992 -1.69 -32.99 -11.95
N ASP A 993 -1.42 -34.26 -12.24
CA ASP A 993 -0.28 -34.99 -11.71
C ASP A 993 1.00 -34.38 -12.30
N VAL A 994 1.84 -33.74 -11.48
CA VAL A 994 3.05 -33.07 -11.99
C VAL A 994 4.14 -34.05 -12.43
N PRO A 995 4.50 -35.09 -11.64
CA PRO A 995 5.64 -35.95 -12.00
C PRO A 995 5.40 -36.90 -13.18
N ILE A 996 4.17 -37.41 -13.36
CA ILE A 996 3.87 -38.46 -14.34
C ILE A 996 2.81 -38.00 -15.37
N GLY A 997 2.04 -36.96 -15.08
CA GLY A 997 1.02 -36.43 -16.00
C GLY A 997 -0.29 -37.23 -16.05
N ARG A 998 -0.30 -38.47 -15.55
CA ARG A 998 -1.49 -39.32 -15.41
C ARG A 998 -1.95 -39.34 -13.95
N LEU A 999 -3.15 -38.83 -13.70
CA LEU A 999 -3.77 -38.87 -12.38
C LEU A 999 -4.41 -40.23 -12.10
N VAL A 1000 -4.17 -40.78 -10.91
CA VAL A 1000 -4.77 -42.05 -10.46
C VAL A 1000 -5.62 -41.87 -9.19
N GLY A 1001 -5.42 -40.78 -8.45
CA GLY A 1001 -6.09 -40.51 -7.16
C GLY A 1001 -7.49 -39.91 -7.23
N ILE A 1002 -8.20 -39.98 -6.11
CA ILE A 1002 -9.48 -39.29 -5.85
C ILE A 1002 -9.25 -38.20 -4.79
N PHE A 1003 -9.77 -37.00 -5.01
CA PHE A 1003 -9.52 -35.84 -4.14
C PHE A 1003 -10.80 -35.19 -3.61
N ASP A 1004 -10.73 -34.71 -2.37
CA ASP A 1004 -11.69 -33.79 -1.77
C ASP A 1004 -11.23 -32.34 -1.98
N LEU A 1005 -12.18 -31.46 -2.29
CA LEU A 1005 -11.94 -30.03 -2.43
C LEU A 1005 -12.28 -29.30 -1.13
N TYR A 1006 -11.29 -28.59 -0.61
CA TYR A 1006 -11.44 -27.68 0.51
C TYR A 1006 -11.35 -26.24 0.02
N ALA A 1007 -12.31 -25.41 0.40
CA ALA A 1007 -12.30 -23.98 0.17
C ALA A 1007 -12.33 -23.29 1.54
N ASN A 1008 -11.32 -22.48 1.85
CA ASN A 1008 -11.14 -21.84 3.16
C ASN A 1008 -11.17 -22.86 4.33
N LYS A 1009 -10.53 -24.02 4.14
CA LYS A 1009 -10.49 -25.18 5.06
C LYS A 1009 -11.83 -25.90 5.31
N SER A 1010 -12.90 -25.51 4.65
CA SER A 1010 -14.18 -26.25 4.65
C SER A 1010 -14.28 -27.12 3.41
N ARG A 1011 -14.62 -28.40 3.56
CA ARG A 1011 -14.83 -29.30 2.41
C ARG A 1011 -16.09 -28.88 1.64
N VAL A 1012 -15.92 -28.48 0.39
CA VAL A 1012 -17.00 -28.02 -0.50
C VAL A 1012 -17.38 -29.05 -1.57
N TYR A 1013 -16.48 -29.98 -1.90
CA TYR A 1013 -16.77 -31.07 -2.83
C TYR A 1013 -15.93 -32.30 -2.49
N SER A 1014 -16.34 -33.47 -2.97
CA SER A 1014 -15.73 -34.76 -2.65
C SER A 1014 -15.74 -35.67 -3.86
N GLY A 1015 -14.68 -36.45 -4.07
CA GLY A 1015 -14.64 -37.49 -5.10
C GLY A 1015 -14.08 -37.09 -6.47
N ILE A 1016 -13.28 -36.02 -6.58
CA ILE A 1016 -12.77 -35.52 -7.87
C ILE A 1016 -11.79 -36.51 -8.50
N LYS A 1017 -12.05 -36.89 -9.76
CA LYS A 1017 -11.25 -37.79 -10.59
C LYS A 1017 -10.81 -37.08 -11.87
N GLY A 1018 -9.68 -36.36 -11.81
CA GLY A 1018 -9.16 -35.60 -12.94
C GLY A 1018 -9.80 -34.23 -13.09
N THR A 1019 -11.11 -34.16 -13.34
CA THR A 1019 -11.83 -32.87 -13.46
C THR A 1019 -13.12 -32.85 -12.65
N ALA A 1020 -13.49 -31.68 -12.13
CA ALA A 1020 -14.82 -31.42 -11.57
C ALA A 1020 -15.26 -29.99 -11.88
N SER A 1021 -16.56 -29.80 -12.13
CA SER A 1021 -17.21 -28.49 -12.24
C SER A 1021 -18.09 -28.32 -11.00
N ILE A 1022 -17.85 -27.27 -10.22
CA ILE A 1022 -18.42 -27.10 -8.88
C ILE A 1022 -18.99 -25.69 -8.74
N GLU A 1023 -20.28 -25.58 -8.42
CA GLU A 1023 -20.92 -24.29 -8.20
C GLU A 1023 -20.61 -23.78 -6.78
N ILE A 1024 -19.81 -22.73 -6.68
CA ILE A 1024 -19.42 -22.07 -5.43
C ILE A 1024 -19.90 -20.62 -5.45
N PRO A 1025 -20.37 -20.05 -4.32
CA PRO A 1025 -20.69 -18.63 -4.23
C PRO A 1025 -19.51 -17.76 -4.66
N CYS A 1026 -19.77 -16.55 -5.17
CA CYS A 1026 -18.69 -15.65 -5.52
C CYS A 1026 -17.87 -15.19 -4.30
N GLY A 1027 -16.58 -14.94 -4.50
CA GLY A 1027 -15.67 -14.49 -3.45
C GLY A 1027 -14.23 -14.91 -3.69
N VAL A 1028 -13.37 -14.68 -2.69
CA VAL A 1028 -11.97 -15.11 -2.72
C VAL A 1028 -11.81 -16.34 -1.84
N TYR A 1029 -11.32 -17.44 -2.42
CA TYR A 1029 -11.20 -18.73 -1.75
C TYR A 1029 -9.76 -19.24 -1.77
N SER A 1030 -9.29 -19.71 -0.61
CA SER A 1030 -8.09 -20.53 -0.49
C SER A 1030 -8.47 -21.97 -0.82
N ILE A 1031 -8.16 -22.41 -2.05
CA ILE A 1031 -8.52 -23.71 -2.62
C ILE A 1031 -7.41 -24.73 -2.36
N GLU A 1032 -7.74 -25.86 -1.74
CA GLU A 1032 -6.83 -26.95 -1.40
C GLU A 1032 -7.45 -28.30 -1.79
N LEU A 1033 -6.69 -29.16 -2.47
CA LEU A 1033 -7.09 -30.53 -2.79
C LEU A 1033 -6.43 -31.51 -1.83
N VAL A 1034 -7.23 -32.29 -1.12
CA VAL A 1034 -6.77 -33.30 -0.18
C VAL A 1034 -7.09 -34.68 -0.75
N PRO A 1035 -6.11 -35.59 -0.95
CA PRO A 1035 -6.40 -36.93 -1.44
C PRO A 1035 -7.25 -37.72 -0.42
N GLN A 1036 -8.28 -38.42 -0.90
CA GLN A 1036 -9.07 -39.34 -0.07
C GLN A 1036 -8.26 -40.59 0.26
N SER A 1037 -8.53 -41.25 1.38
CA SER A 1037 -7.96 -42.58 1.62
C SER A 1037 -8.53 -43.61 0.63
N PRO A 1038 -7.71 -44.52 0.04
CA PRO A 1038 -6.29 -44.78 0.32
C PRO A 1038 -5.28 -43.94 -0.50
N TRP A 1039 -5.75 -43.00 -1.34
CA TRP A 1039 -4.91 -42.15 -2.20
C TRP A 1039 -4.01 -41.17 -1.44
N ASP A 1040 -4.27 -40.96 -0.16
CA ASP A 1040 -3.38 -40.25 0.76
C ASP A 1040 -2.05 -40.98 0.98
N ALA A 1041 -1.95 -42.28 0.68
CA ALA A 1041 -0.67 -42.99 0.59
C ALA A 1041 0.12 -42.66 -0.70
N PHE A 1042 -0.54 -42.12 -1.73
CA PHE A 1042 -0.01 -41.93 -3.07
C PHE A 1042 0.36 -40.47 -3.33
N TYR A 1043 -0.47 -39.53 -2.85
CA TYR A 1043 -0.36 -38.09 -3.09
C TYR A 1043 -0.17 -37.30 -1.79
N GLU A 1044 0.46 -36.13 -1.92
CA GLU A 1044 0.43 -35.08 -0.89
C GLU A 1044 -0.78 -34.15 -1.14
N PRO A 1045 -1.36 -33.53 -0.10
CA PRO A 1045 -2.31 -32.42 -0.29
C PRO A 1045 -1.70 -31.33 -1.17
N SER A 1046 -2.50 -30.71 -2.05
CA SER A 1046 -2.03 -29.58 -2.85
C SER A 1046 -1.66 -28.41 -1.94
N ARG A 1047 -0.76 -27.54 -2.41
CA ARG A 1047 -0.60 -26.23 -1.75
C ARG A 1047 -1.91 -25.44 -1.91
N PRO A 1048 -2.34 -24.64 -0.91
CA PRO A 1048 -3.51 -23.79 -1.06
C PRO A 1048 -3.31 -22.73 -2.15
N ILE A 1049 -4.27 -22.59 -3.05
CA ILE A 1049 -4.28 -21.62 -4.15
C ILE A 1049 -5.37 -20.59 -3.87
N VAL A 1050 -4.99 -19.34 -3.63
CA VAL A 1050 -5.95 -18.24 -3.46
C VAL A 1050 -6.51 -17.83 -4.82
N THR A 1051 -7.78 -18.12 -5.07
CA THR A 1051 -8.48 -17.87 -6.34
C THR A 1051 -9.67 -16.93 -6.11
N PRO A 1052 -9.75 -15.79 -6.82
CA PRO A 1052 -10.97 -14.99 -6.90
C PRO A 1052 -11.96 -15.64 -7.87
N ILE A 1053 -13.20 -15.82 -7.42
CA ILE A 1053 -14.30 -16.43 -8.19
C ILE A 1053 -15.41 -15.37 -8.29
N PHE A 1054 -15.41 -14.61 -9.39
CA PHE A 1054 -16.40 -13.57 -9.71
C PHE A 1054 -17.01 -13.75 -11.11
N ASN A 1055 -16.74 -14.91 -11.71
CA ASN A 1055 -17.18 -15.41 -13.00
C ASN A 1055 -16.89 -16.92 -13.03
N ASP A 1056 -17.42 -17.65 -14.01
CA ASP A 1056 -17.00 -19.03 -14.25
C ASP A 1056 -15.48 -19.06 -14.48
N THR A 1057 -14.79 -19.87 -13.68
CA THR A 1057 -13.34 -19.84 -13.53
C THR A 1057 -12.79 -21.24 -13.63
N SER A 1058 -11.89 -21.47 -14.58
CA SER A 1058 -11.15 -22.74 -14.69
C SER A 1058 -9.78 -22.62 -14.01
N ILE A 1059 -9.46 -23.54 -13.09
CA ILE A 1059 -8.15 -23.63 -12.44
C ILE A 1059 -7.51 -25.00 -12.68
N ILE A 1060 -6.19 -25.01 -12.88
CA ILE A 1060 -5.39 -26.23 -12.92
C ILE A 1060 -4.68 -26.35 -11.58
N VAL A 1061 -5.07 -27.34 -10.77
CA VAL A 1061 -4.46 -27.61 -9.47
C VAL A 1061 -3.46 -28.74 -9.62
N SER A 1062 -2.19 -28.40 -9.46
CA SER A 1062 -1.07 -29.35 -9.48
C SER A 1062 -0.99 -30.14 -8.18
N VAL A 1063 -1.00 -31.48 -8.28
CA VAL A 1063 -0.80 -32.40 -7.16
C VAL A 1063 0.50 -33.18 -7.35
N ASN A 1064 1.21 -33.41 -6.25
CA ASN A 1064 2.46 -34.16 -6.24
C ASN A 1064 2.21 -35.55 -5.67
N ARG A 1065 2.71 -36.58 -6.36
CA ARG A 1065 2.84 -37.92 -5.77
C ARG A 1065 3.92 -37.89 -4.69
N LYS A 1066 3.71 -38.62 -3.60
CA LYS A 1066 4.76 -38.92 -2.62
C LYS A 1066 5.90 -39.63 -3.34
N SER A 1067 7.14 -39.28 -3.01
CA SER A 1067 8.34 -39.81 -3.68
C SER A 1067 9.21 -40.59 -2.70
N PHE A 1068 9.61 -41.78 -3.11
CA PHE A 1068 10.34 -42.74 -2.29
C PHE A 1068 11.69 -43.08 -2.92
N ASN A 1069 12.64 -43.55 -2.11
CA ASN A 1069 13.96 -43.93 -2.57
C ASN A 1069 13.89 -45.30 -3.26
N LEU A 1070 14.22 -45.34 -4.55
CA LEU A 1070 14.53 -46.57 -5.28
C LEU A 1070 16.05 -46.72 -5.35
N LYS A 1071 16.57 -47.76 -4.68
CA LYS A 1071 17.98 -48.17 -4.77
C LYS A 1071 18.09 -49.45 -5.58
N VAL A 1072 18.85 -49.43 -6.66
CA VAL A 1072 19.08 -50.59 -7.54
C VAL A 1072 20.57 -50.92 -7.51
N THR A 1073 20.90 -52.19 -7.28
CA THR A 1073 22.28 -52.69 -7.18
C THR A 1073 22.53 -53.70 -8.29
N ALA A 1074 23.29 -53.33 -9.31
CA ALA A 1074 23.68 -54.20 -10.42
C ALA A 1074 24.88 -55.06 -10.03
N VAL A 1075 24.75 -56.39 -10.14
CA VAL A 1075 25.78 -57.35 -9.74
C VAL A 1075 25.93 -58.50 -10.75
N GLU A 1076 27.16 -59.00 -10.89
CA GLU A 1076 27.47 -60.28 -11.50
C GLU A 1076 27.78 -61.27 -10.37
N GLY A 1077 26.78 -62.05 -9.97
CA GLY A 1077 26.89 -62.95 -8.81
C GLY A 1077 27.02 -62.15 -7.50
N VAL A 1078 28.26 -61.98 -7.02
CA VAL A 1078 28.59 -61.16 -5.83
C VAL A 1078 29.41 -59.91 -6.16
N SER A 1079 29.86 -59.75 -7.40
CA SER A 1079 30.70 -58.62 -7.82
C SER A 1079 29.84 -57.48 -8.35
N PRO A 1080 30.05 -56.22 -7.92
CA PRO A 1080 29.29 -55.08 -8.43
C PRO A 1080 29.62 -54.77 -9.89
N VAL A 1081 28.60 -54.43 -10.69
CA VAL A 1081 28.76 -53.98 -12.08
C VAL A 1081 28.63 -52.46 -12.13
N LYS A 1082 29.79 -51.79 -12.12
CA LYS A 1082 29.91 -50.35 -12.35
C LYS A 1082 29.53 -49.96 -13.79
N ASN A 1083 29.23 -48.68 -14.01
CA ASN A 1083 28.93 -48.10 -15.33
C ASN A 1083 27.71 -48.70 -16.06
N ALA A 1084 26.85 -49.47 -15.39
CA ALA A 1084 25.62 -49.98 -15.96
C ALA A 1084 24.57 -48.85 -16.02
N ILE A 1085 23.96 -48.66 -17.19
CA ILE A 1085 22.90 -47.68 -17.41
C ILE A 1085 21.59 -48.29 -16.90
N VAL A 1086 21.04 -47.68 -15.85
CA VAL A 1086 19.74 -48.01 -15.26
C VAL A 1086 18.72 -47.00 -15.74
N ALA A 1087 17.90 -47.40 -16.72
CA ALA A 1087 16.76 -46.63 -17.19
C ALA A 1087 15.52 -46.99 -16.36
N ILE A 1088 14.83 -45.98 -15.85
CA ILE A 1088 13.61 -46.16 -15.05
C ILE A 1088 12.44 -45.58 -15.87
N GLU A 1089 11.59 -46.47 -16.39
CA GLU A 1089 10.44 -46.18 -17.23
C GLU A 1089 9.15 -46.36 -16.43
N SER A 1090 8.25 -45.37 -16.43
CA SER A 1090 6.93 -45.54 -15.80
C SER A 1090 6.07 -46.46 -16.65
N LEU A 1091 5.64 -47.61 -16.12
CA LEU A 1091 4.71 -48.50 -16.82
C LEU A 1091 3.30 -47.89 -16.97
N GLU A 1092 2.99 -46.84 -16.21
CA GLU A 1092 1.71 -46.13 -16.31
C GLU A 1092 1.61 -45.23 -17.55
N THR A 1093 2.73 -44.79 -18.11
CA THR A 1093 2.80 -43.80 -19.21
C THR A 1093 3.78 -44.12 -20.34
N GLY A 1094 4.69 -45.09 -20.18
CA GLY A 1094 5.76 -45.39 -21.13
C GLY A 1094 6.87 -44.33 -21.20
N ILE A 1095 6.92 -43.42 -20.21
CA ILE A 1095 7.92 -42.35 -20.16
C ILE A 1095 9.10 -42.77 -19.29
N THR A 1096 10.31 -42.68 -19.84
CA THR A 1096 11.56 -42.78 -19.06
C THR A 1096 11.67 -41.58 -18.13
N ILE A 1097 11.51 -41.82 -16.83
CA ILE A 1097 11.59 -40.81 -15.77
C ILE A 1097 13.02 -40.31 -15.59
N THR A 1098 13.98 -41.24 -15.62
CA THR A 1098 15.41 -40.92 -15.54
C THR A 1098 16.26 -42.07 -16.07
N GLN A 1099 17.50 -41.76 -16.45
CA GLN A 1099 18.54 -42.73 -16.74
C GLN A 1099 19.75 -42.38 -15.88
N LEU A 1100 20.22 -43.35 -15.11
CA LEU A 1100 21.34 -43.19 -14.18
C LEU A 1100 22.41 -44.23 -14.49
N ILE A 1101 23.63 -43.99 -14.05
CA ILE A 1101 24.77 -44.90 -14.26
C ILE A 1101 25.20 -45.41 -12.89
N THR A 1102 25.40 -46.73 -12.76
CA THR A 1102 25.83 -47.33 -11.49
C THR A 1102 27.23 -46.88 -11.08
N ASP A 1103 27.39 -46.60 -9.79
CA ASP A 1103 28.65 -46.21 -9.16
C ASP A 1103 29.67 -47.37 -9.12
N GLU A 1104 30.81 -47.15 -8.45
CA GLU A 1104 31.85 -48.18 -8.28
C GLU A 1104 31.37 -49.42 -7.51
N ASN A 1105 30.30 -49.29 -6.71
CA ASN A 1105 29.64 -50.36 -5.96
C ASN A 1105 28.48 -51.00 -6.75
N GLY A 1106 28.29 -50.64 -8.02
CA GLY A 1106 27.18 -51.12 -8.83
C GLY A 1106 25.82 -50.54 -8.42
N ILE A 1107 25.80 -49.49 -7.61
CA ILE A 1107 24.59 -48.92 -7.00
C ILE A 1107 24.14 -47.67 -7.78
N ILE A 1108 22.83 -47.54 -7.96
CA ILE A 1108 22.16 -46.24 -8.08
C ILE A 1108 21.20 -46.04 -6.90
N SER A 1109 20.97 -44.80 -6.51
CA SER A 1109 19.92 -44.43 -5.56
C SER A 1109 19.26 -43.14 -6.06
N THR A 1110 17.95 -43.16 -6.23
CA THR A 1110 17.19 -42.00 -6.71
C THR A 1110 15.81 -41.96 -6.07
N LYS A 1111 15.20 -40.77 -6.04
CA LYS A 1111 13.80 -40.63 -5.64
C LYS A 1111 12.90 -40.72 -6.86
N VAL A 1112 12.00 -41.67 -6.85
CA VAL A 1112 10.92 -41.79 -7.84
C VAL A 1112 9.57 -41.61 -7.16
N PRO A 1113 8.58 -41.03 -7.87
CA PRO A 1113 7.22 -40.95 -7.36
C PRO A 1113 6.63 -42.33 -7.00
N TYR A 1114 5.54 -42.36 -6.23
CA TYR A 1114 4.71 -43.55 -6.11
C TYR A 1114 4.30 -44.03 -7.51
N GLY A 1115 4.47 -45.32 -7.80
CA GLY A 1115 4.02 -45.91 -9.06
C GLY A 1115 4.69 -47.25 -9.38
N THR A 1116 4.31 -47.83 -10.52
CA THR A 1116 4.97 -49.03 -11.05
C THR A 1116 5.93 -48.66 -12.18
N TYR A 1117 7.17 -49.14 -12.07
CA TYR A 1117 8.25 -48.82 -13.01
C TYR A 1117 8.88 -50.08 -13.60
N ARG A 1118 9.24 -50.03 -14.88
CA ARG A 1118 10.21 -50.94 -15.48
C ARG A 1118 11.60 -50.36 -15.23
N VAL A 1119 12.46 -51.13 -14.59
CA VAL A 1119 13.87 -50.80 -14.39
C VAL A 1119 14.67 -51.67 -15.35
N ALA A 1120 15.21 -51.06 -16.40
CA ALA A 1120 16.05 -51.71 -17.39
C ALA A 1120 17.53 -51.36 -17.12
N VAL A 1121 18.30 -52.38 -16.75
CA VAL A 1121 19.75 -52.28 -16.49
C VAL A 1121 20.51 -52.82 -17.69
N THR A 1122 21.33 -51.98 -18.30
CA THR A 1122 22.06 -52.28 -19.54
C THR A 1122 23.55 -51.95 -19.38
N HIS A 1123 24.43 -52.79 -19.90
CA HIS A 1123 25.88 -52.55 -19.89
C HIS A 1123 26.50 -53.24 -21.13
N PRO A 1124 27.46 -52.64 -21.85
CA PRO A 1124 27.99 -53.20 -23.11
C PRO A 1124 28.49 -54.65 -23.00
N ASP A 1125 29.11 -55.00 -21.86
CA ASP A 1125 29.65 -56.32 -21.56
C ASP A 1125 28.64 -57.37 -21.03
N TYR A 1126 27.36 -57.04 -20.87
CA TYR A 1126 26.36 -57.93 -20.25
C TYR A 1126 25.07 -57.97 -21.07
N TYR A 1127 24.33 -59.07 -20.95
CA TYR A 1127 22.95 -59.10 -21.43
C TYR A 1127 22.09 -58.13 -20.60
N PRO A 1128 21.15 -57.40 -21.22
CA PRO A 1128 20.27 -56.48 -20.51
C PRO A 1128 19.40 -57.24 -19.50
N TYR A 1129 19.12 -56.60 -18.37
CA TYR A 1129 18.27 -57.13 -17.32
C TYR A 1129 17.14 -56.16 -17.05
N GLU A 1130 15.90 -56.64 -17.14
CA GLU A 1130 14.71 -55.85 -16.85
C GLU A 1130 13.97 -56.43 -15.65
N LEU A 1131 13.52 -55.56 -14.75
CA LEU A 1131 12.61 -55.92 -13.66
C LEU A 1131 11.47 -54.89 -13.53
N VAL A 1132 10.38 -55.27 -12.87
CA VAL A 1132 9.24 -54.39 -12.61
C VAL A 1132 9.16 -54.14 -11.10
N VAL A 1133 9.20 -52.87 -10.71
CA VAL A 1133 9.21 -52.43 -9.30
C VAL A 1133 7.93 -51.68 -8.98
N ASN A 1134 7.28 -52.05 -7.87
CA ASN A 1134 6.16 -51.31 -7.29
C ASN A 1134 6.67 -50.41 -6.17
N ILE A 1135 6.68 -49.10 -6.40
CA ILE A 1135 7.15 -48.10 -5.44
C ILE A 1135 5.96 -47.62 -4.60
N ALA A 1136 5.79 -48.23 -3.43
CA ALA A 1136 4.84 -47.80 -2.39
C ALA A 1136 5.51 -47.36 -1.07
N SER A 1137 6.82 -47.61 -0.96
CA SER A 1137 7.71 -47.22 0.12
C SER A 1137 9.11 -47.03 -0.48
N ASP A 1138 10.13 -46.78 0.35
CA ASP A 1138 11.51 -46.98 -0.10
C ASP A 1138 11.72 -48.47 -0.47
N VAL A 1139 12.39 -48.72 -1.60
CA VAL A 1139 12.57 -50.06 -2.19
C VAL A 1139 14.03 -50.28 -2.60
N TYR A 1140 14.49 -51.51 -2.38
CA TYR A 1140 15.87 -51.96 -2.57
C TYR A 1140 15.89 -53.20 -3.47
N GLU A 1141 16.41 -53.07 -4.68
CA GLU A 1141 16.42 -54.14 -5.69
C GLU A 1141 17.83 -54.52 -6.14
N ILE A 1142 18.00 -55.77 -6.56
CA ILE A 1142 19.28 -56.32 -7.04
C ILE A 1142 19.11 -56.82 -8.47
N ALA A 1143 19.87 -56.26 -9.40
CA ALA A 1143 19.85 -56.60 -10.81
C ALA A 1143 21.01 -57.54 -11.15
N TYR A 1144 20.70 -58.83 -11.37
CA TYR A 1144 21.70 -59.85 -11.67
C TYR A 1144 22.04 -59.89 -13.16
N LEU A 1145 23.12 -59.19 -13.54
CA LEU A 1145 23.62 -59.13 -14.90
C LEU A 1145 24.41 -60.40 -15.27
N ARG A 1146 24.24 -60.87 -16.50
CA ARG A 1146 24.94 -62.04 -17.06
C ARG A 1146 25.94 -61.59 -18.11
N PRO A 1147 27.23 -61.96 -18.03
CA PRO A 1147 28.24 -61.49 -18.97
C PRO A 1147 27.96 -62.00 -20.39
N ALA A 1148 28.26 -61.17 -21.38
CA ALA A 1148 28.19 -61.57 -22.79
C ALA A 1148 29.28 -62.62 -23.11
N ILE A 1149 29.05 -63.44 -24.13
CA ILE A 1149 30.02 -64.46 -24.58
C ILE A 1149 31.38 -63.81 -24.92
N VAL A 1150 31.37 -62.64 -25.55
CA VAL A 1150 32.59 -61.87 -25.88
C VAL A 1150 33.37 -61.49 -24.60
N THR A 1151 32.68 -61.03 -23.57
CA THR A 1151 33.26 -60.65 -22.28
C THR A 1151 33.83 -61.86 -21.54
N LEU A 1152 33.16 -63.02 -21.59
CA LEU A 1152 33.71 -64.27 -21.07
C LEU A 1152 35.00 -64.66 -21.81
N VAL A 1153 35.00 -64.62 -23.15
CA VAL A 1153 36.21 -64.91 -23.95
C VAL A 1153 37.36 -63.98 -23.56
N MET A 1154 37.10 -62.66 -23.49
CA MET A 1154 38.13 -61.67 -23.11
C MET A 1154 38.63 -61.84 -21.66
N ARG A 1155 37.76 -62.27 -20.73
CA ARG A 1155 38.12 -62.53 -19.32
C ARG A 1155 39.04 -63.75 -19.16
N TYR A 1156 38.83 -64.80 -19.95
CA TYR A 1156 39.67 -66.00 -19.92
C TYR A 1156 40.87 -65.96 -20.89
N LEU A 1157 40.89 -65.04 -21.87
CA LEU A 1157 41.98 -64.90 -22.84
C LEU A 1157 43.38 -64.77 -22.20
N PRO A 1158 43.61 -64.03 -21.09
CA PRO A 1158 44.91 -63.97 -20.44
C PRO A 1158 45.36 -65.32 -19.87
N ILE A 1159 44.43 -66.13 -19.36
CA ILE A 1159 44.72 -67.47 -18.83
C ILE A 1159 45.07 -68.42 -19.99
N VAL A 1160 44.33 -68.34 -21.10
CA VAL A 1160 44.64 -69.09 -22.32
C VAL A 1160 46.01 -68.70 -22.89
N LEU A 1161 46.31 -67.39 -22.98
CA LEU A 1161 47.60 -66.88 -23.44
C LEU A 1161 48.75 -67.27 -22.51
N THR A 1162 48.51 -67.33 -21.19
CA THR A 1162 49.52 -67.75 -20.21
C THR A 1162 49.78 -69.25 -20.30
N LEU A 1163 48.74 -70.08 -20.47
CA LEU A 1163 48.88 -71.53 -20.73
C LEU A 1163 49.63 -71.80 -22.05
N VAL A 1164 49.33 -71.05 -23.11
CA VAL A 1164 50.07 -71.11 -24.39
C VAL A 1164 51.53 -70.66 -24.19
N GLY A 1165 51.77 -69.58 -23.44
CA GLY A 1165 53.11 -69.09 -23.11
C GLY A 1165 53.94 -70.10 -22.31
N VAL A 1166 53.32 -70.78 -21.34
CA VAL A 1166 53.94 -71.87 -20.57
C VAL A 1166 54.25 -73.08 -21.47
N ALA A 1167 53.33 -73.47 -22.35
CA ALA A 1167 53.57 -74.54 -23.32
C ALA A 1167 54.74 -74.21 -24.28
N VAL A 1168 54.84 -72.96 -24.75
CA VAL A 1168 55.96 -72.47 -25.57
C VAL A 1168 57.26 -72.43 -24.77
N ALA A 1169 57.24 -72.01 -23.51
CA ALA A 1169 58.43 -72.02 -22.64
C ALA A 1169 58.94 -73.45 -22.39
N ILE A 1170 58.03 -74.41 -22.10
CA ILE A 1170 58.36 -75.83 -21.95
C ILE A 1170 58.97 -76.38 -23.26
N TYR A 1171 58.40 -76.05 -24.41
CA TYR A 1171 58.94 -76.44 -25.72
C TYR A 1171 60.36 -75.89 -25.96
N ILE A 1172 60.62 -74.63 -25.60
CA ILE A 1172 61.95 -74.01 -25.69
C ILE A 1172 62.95 -74.72 -24.77
N ILE A 1173 62.57 -75.01 -23.52
CA ILE A 1173 63.41 -75.73 -22.54
C ILE A 1173 63.77 -77.13 -23.05
N LEU A 1174 62.80 -77.87 -23.59
CA LEU A 1174 63.04 -79.19 -24.19
C LEU A 1174 63.97 -79.11 -25.40
N LYS A 1175 63.84 -78.09 -26.25
CA LYS A 1175 64.73 -77.87 -27.40
C LYS A 1175 66.17 -77.53 -26.99
N ILE A 1176 66.34 -76.73 -25.93
CA ILE A 1176 67.67 -76.45 -25.34
C ILE A 1176 68.28 -77.73 -24.75
N ARG A 1177 67.49 -78.56 -24.05
CA ARG A 1177 67.95 -79.85 -23.49
C ARG A 1177 68.42 -80.81 -24.60
N ALA A 1178 67.72 -80.85 -25.73
CA ALA A 1178 68.13 -81.62 -26.90
C ALA A 1178 69.43 -81.11 -27.56
N ILE A 1179 69.69 -79.79 -27.53
CA ILE A 1179 70.93 -79.20 -28.04
C ILE A 1179 72.13 -79.50 -27.11
N ILE A 1180 71.91 -79.51 -25.79
CA ILE A 1180 72.93 -79.88 -24.80
C ILE A 1180 73.29 -81.37 -24.92
N ALA A 1181 72.28 -82.26 -25.02
CA ALA A 1181 72.51 -83.69 -25.25
C ALA A 1181 73.28 -83.98 -26.54
N ARG A 1182 73.16 -83.12 -27.57
CA ARG A 1182 73.92 -83.23 -28.83
C ARG A 1182 75.37 -82.75 -28.75
N ARG A 1183 75.78 -82.08 -27.66
CA ARG A 1183 77.17 -81.65 -27.41
C ARG A 1183 77.93 -82.55 -26.45
N LEU A 1184 77.25 -83.35 -25.63
CA LEU A 1184 77.84 -84.34 -24.71
C LEU A 1184 77.99 -85.74 -25.33
N ALA A 1185 77.87 -85.85 -26.66
CA ALA A 1185 77.87 -87.12 -27.38
C ALA A 1185 79.23 -87.63 -27.91
N PRO A 1186 80.35 -86.86 -27.84
CA PRO A 1186 81.68 -87.41 -28.11
C PRO A 1186 82.69 -87.08 -27.00
N GLU A 1187 82.50 -87.62 -25.79
CA GLU A 1187 83.55 -87.63 -24.75
C GLU A 1187 83.47 -88.86 -23.80
N GLU A 1188 82.79 -89.94 -24.20
CA GLU A 1188 82.82 -91.27 -23.54
C GLU A 1188 83.54 -92.34 -24.41
N GLU A 1189 84.66 -91.96 -25.04
CA GLU A 1189 85.72 -92.89 -25.48
C GLU A 1189 87.09 -92.39 -24.97
N LEU A 1190 87.19 -92.21 -23.64
CA LEU A 1190 88.40 -92.23 -22.78
C LEU A 1190 88.13 -91.50 -21.44
N PHE A 1191 87.22 -92.02 -20.61
CA PHE A 1191 87.45 -92.36 -19.19
C PHE A 1191 86.17 -92.83 -18.48
#